data_AF-A0A971TPB2-F1
#
_entry.id   AF-A0A971TPB2-F1
#
_cell.length_a   1.000
_cell.length_b   1.000
_cell.length_c   1.000
_cell.angle_alpha   90.00
_cell.angle_beta   90.00
_cell.angle_gamma   90.00
#
_symmetry.space_group_name_H-M   'P 1'
#
loop_
_entity.id
_entity.type
_entity.pdbx_description
1 polymer ?
#
loop_
_entity_poly.entity_id
_entity_poly.type
_entity_poly.pdbx_seq_one_letter_code
_entity_poly.pdbx_strand_id
1 'polypeptide(L)'
;MPRALNHVGVQGILWLFSALWVLGSIGLQATLAESEQEPAEGPTPEQRRQIAAAEQPAELLALARQFAMLRQYPAAAACADKALAADPALLLDEKAQSPQLWHQFWFTHRAAVREARLAANDVAGRVELAAWLYEARLGVAARKLLKAALAIDGAHPEARKLAEAWHLYGGGPFQFDLRFGLSHPLLLDTMQDEGTPVEPRGRRLLLLPFAYDPQDGKVQVTRTSVKAQSEDGKVCRVLGLVLMEVPQAGQAKPDAPPVAVRADQLGLQDGNEPIWEQLDAELAEDGLIDLSCHNVIRPAAKRTSLAPGDRSTPSPRQPQPRVRLGPPRGEPAEELAEPTSYRDRGSVDDRKQWRPGSGYAAVVIEVPTTVQTVHTVYRDEIRVELDVAWLETLHESVADLSPADRMKRIEGFIEKASSSNPLIASTAVGKLGLIRGGLAGDSSQAVPGFEPAPPRPDVDSKLISRIEQVLADSLGSSHEPVRHEAFVSVVLTEAPLGPSVMEGLHGPQGSKLALPLLDQLERLLVESRADATPMDQRHEVLGDDRQARLMKAVVAELPTSRAPVNVFEALACCLRSQDAKVAERAVEVVLGDGTAQSVTRLADLPGGTRVVLADRLGGVSDSSLKAALLRVLLIRPDPGTLPKTLAACSDLELTILDEDDPVFRVFMHRLVPEIQIQLLGLLGQADLSALSGTPAMDALLERLERSGQGDPALRAALLQLALSQFQAGYQAPVPRGAGGGGLQQEAGRTSGLEMLLARVATGGGGDFQTALKAANALVGSGRIHALAEQFGRMRVDADRERLLSGLVENKELWKREALPILLAGQLTSANVPAAQSALNALAALYRAADAEQRWRFNLAVKLGVDVNELVKLSLAPDGRLASAAMSLLRQLGQMTAAEADRLQAATEEGERRQRLDELNRERAEKPKGRFSCMVYLDLKPIGSQVDPGTDQRGGPRPDILNLPLVSSEVVIELDDKQGKRVVVDGQEIHETTEEGAVPGSPQGGGLQIDASLLLREALRLAEPAQQVFLRQVDRFVLNDRLLCSLEHRQLGTWVGEVALAGQTAGDLDSTLQITGARVMLEPRTP
;
A
#
# COMPACT_ATOMS: atom_id res chain seq x y z
N MET A 1 -31.87 -8.70 -65.78
CA MET A 1 -32.09 -7.44 -66.53
C MET A 1 -33.53 -7.42 -67.03
N PRO A 2 -34.27 -6.30 -67.03
CA PRO A 2 -33.94 -4.94 -66.54
C PRO A 2 -34.70 -4.62 -65.22
N ARG A 3 -34.14 -3.93 -64.20
CA ARG A 3 -33.60 -2.56 -64.08
C ARG A 3 -34.66 -1.44 -64.13
N ALA A 4 -34.91 -0.91 -62.92
CA ALA A 4 -34.79 0.50 -62.52
C ALA A 4 -36.07 1.29 -62.19
N LEU A 5 -35.92 2.05 -61.09
CA LEU A 5 -36.71 3.16 -60.52
C LEU A 5 -37.76 2.80 -59.45
N ASN A 6 -37.79 3.38 -58.24
CA ASN A 6 -36.80 4.16 -57.50
C ASN A 6 -37.29 4.39 -56.06
N HIS A 7 -36.35 4.30 -55.12
CA HIS A 7 -36.21 5.09 -53.89
C HIS A 7 -37.33 6.08 -53.49
N VAL A 8 -38.09 5.74 -52.45
CA VAL A 8 -38.51 6.67 -51.37
C VAL A 8 -38.65 5.85 -50.08
N GLY A 9 -37.99 6.25 -48.99
CA GLY A 9 -38.59 6.09 -47.66
C GLY A 9 -37.91 5.21 -46.59
N VAL A 10 -36.65 4.76 -46.71
CA VAL A 10 -35.97 4.09 -45.56
C VAL A 10 -35.19 5.09 -44.69
N GLN A 11 -34.66 6.17 -45.27
CA GLN A 11 -33.98 7.22 -44.48
C GLN A 11 -34.94 8.08 -43.65
N GLY A 12 -36.20 8.23 -44.06
CA GLY A 12 -37.20 8.97 -43.26
C GLY A 12 -37.61 8.26 -41.97
N ILE A 13 -37.61 6.92 -41.97
CA ILE A 13 -37.97 6.11 -40.79
C ILE A 13 -36.81 6.05 -39.79
N LEU A 14 -35.56 5.97 -40.28
CA LEU A 14 -34.38 6.07 -39.42
C LEU A 14 -34.23 7.48 -38.81
N TRP A 15 -34.57 8.54 -39.55
CA TRP A 15 -34.56 9.90 -39.00
C TRP A 15 -35.68 10.14 -37.98
N LEU A 16 -36.87 9.57 -38.19
CA LEU A 16 -37.97 9.60 -37.21
C LEU A 16 -37.66 8.80 -35.95
N PHE A 17 -36.98 7.64 -36.06
CA PHE A 17 -36.52 6.88 -34.89
C PHE A 17 -35.39 7.60 -34.14
N SER A 18 -34.43 8.22 -34.83
CA SER A 18 -33.41 9.04 -34.17
C SER A 18 -33.98 10.31 -33.54
N ALA A 19 -34.98 10.95 -34.15
CA ALA A 19 -35.64 12.13 -33.59
C ALA A 19 -36.57 11.79 -32.40
N LEU A 20 -37.28 10.67 -32.43
CA LEU A 20 -38.07 10.17 -31.30
C LEU A 20 -37.19 9.65 -30.15
N TRP A 21 -36.00 9.10 -30.45
CA TRP A 21 -35.03 8.69 -29.43
C TRP A 21 -34.36 9.91 -28.78
N VAL A 22 -33.96 10.93 -29.55
CA VAL A 22 -33.42 12.19 -29.01
C VAL A 22 -34.47 12.98 -28.22
N LEU A 23 -35.74 12.99 -28.64
CA LEU A 23 -36.83 13.63 -27.87
C LEU A 23 -37.23 12.82 -26.62
N GLY A 24 -37.04 11.49 -26.62
CA GLY A 24 -37.16 10.65 -25.43
C GLY A 24 -36.00 10.81 -24.44
N SER A 25 -34.79 11.11 -24.92
CA SER A 25 -33.61 11.37 -24.08
C SER A 25 -33.65 12.73 -23.37
N ILE A 26 -34.30 13.73 -23.96
CA ILE A 26 -34.41 15.09 -23.38
C ILE A 26 -35.40 15.12 -22.19
N GLY A 27 -36.36 14.21 -22.13
CA GLY A 27 -37.29 14.07 -20.99
C GLY A 27 -36.74 13.28 -19.80
N LEU A 28 -35.57 12.63 -19.94
CA LEU A 28 -35.07 11.63 -18.98
C LEU A 28 -33.70 11.98 -18.37
N GLN A 29 -33.08 13.09 -18.78
CA GLN A 29 -31.93 13.67 -18.06
C GLN A 29 -32.33 14.34 -16.75
N ALA A 30 -33.63 14.54 -16.48
CA ALA A 30 -34.13 15.19 -15.27
C ALA A 30 -34.00 14.33 -13.99
N THR A 31 -33.72 13.02 -14.07
CA THR A 31 -33.85 12.13 -12.89
C THR A 31 -32.54 11.73 -12.24
N LEU A 32 -31.40 12.00 -12.89
CA LEU A 32 -30.06 12.01 -12.27
C LEU A 32 -29.54 13.45 -12.04
N ALA A 33 -30.33 14.46 -12.40
CA ALA A 33 -30.02 15.88 -12.31
C ALA A 33 -31.21 16.66 -11.71
N GLU A 34 -31.59 16.33 -10.47
CA GLU A 34 -32.41 17.21 -9.61
C GLU A 34 -31.51 18.16 -8.77
N SER A 35 -30.26 18.37 -9.17
CA SER A 35 -29.60 19.66 -8.98
C SER A 35 -29.88 20.51 -10.22
N GLU A 36 -30.09 21.82 -10.07
CA GLU A 36 -30.14 22.76 -11.19
C GLU A 36 -28.73 22.89 -11.78
N GLN A 37 -28.15 21.79 -12.30
CA GLN A 37 -26.96 21.85 -13.11
C GLN A 37 -27.27 22.67 -14.36
N GLU A 38 -26.46 23.70 -14.58
CA GLU A 38 -26.22 24.23 -15.93
C GLU A 38 -26.18 23.04 -16.91
N PRO A 39 -26.86 23.14 -18.07
CA PRO A 39 -27.16 22.01 -18.95
C PRO A 39 -25.91 21.14 -19.11
N ALA A 40 -25.96 19.96 -18.48
CA ALA A 40 -24.77 19.14 -18.24
C ALA A 40 -23.94 19.04 -19.52
N GLU A 41 -22.73 19.58 -19.50
CA GLU A 41 -21.85 19.54 -20.66
C GLU A 41 -21.69 18.07 -21.06
N GLY A 42 -22.25 17.71 -22.21
CA GLY A 42 -22.13 16.36 -22.75
C GLY A 42 -20.65 15.99 -22.91
N PRO A 43 -20.34 14.71 -23.20
CA PRO A 43 -18.96 14.25 -23.31
C PRO A 43 -18.13 15.19 -24.20
N THR A 44 -16.92 15.54 -23.79
CA THR A 44 -16.02 16.41 -24.55
C THR A 44 -15.73 15.81 -25.93
N PRO A 45 -15.33 16.61 -26.94
CA PRO A 45 -15.01 16.07 -28.26
C PRO A 45 -13.97 14.94 -28.24
N GLU A 46 -13.03 15.01 -27.30
CA GLU A 46 -12.02 13.98 -27.10
C GLU A 46 -12.62 12.70 -26.51
N GLN A 47 -13.44 12.82 -25.45
CA GLN A 47 -14.18 11.70 -24.89
C GLN A 47 -15.06 11.04 -25.96
N ARG A 48 -15.80 11.81 -26.77
CA ARG A 48 -16.62 11.25 -27.87
C ARG A 48 -15.79 10.44 -28.86
N ARG A 49 -14.54 10.85 -29.16
CA ARG A 49 -13.64 10.08 -30.03
C ARG A 49 -13.22 8.76 -29.38
N GLN A 50 -12.87 8.78 -28.10
CA GLN A 50 -12.52 7.57 -27.35
C GLN A 50 -13.71 6.58 -27.29
N ILE A 51 -14.92 7.09 -27.01
CA ILE A 51 -16.16 6.30 -26.97
C ILE A 51 -16.51 5.74 -28.36
N ALA A 52 -16.30 6.53 -29.43
CA ALA A 52 -16.54 6.07 -30.78
C ALA A 52 -15.59 4.94 -31.18
N ALA A 53 -14.33 5.00 -30.76
CA ALA A 53 -13.28 4.02 -31.10
C ALA A 53 -13.47 2.65 -30.43
N ALA A 54 -14.06 2.59 -29.23
CA ALA A 54 -14.36 1.32 -28.57
C ALA A 54 -15.60 0.65 -29.18
N GLU A 55 -15.45 -0.55 -29.74
CA GLU A 55 -16.55 -1.29 -30.38
C GLU A 55 -17.08 -2.42 -29.50
N GLN A 56 -16.23 -3.03 -28.67
CA GLN A 56 -16.62 -4.17 -27.85
C GLN A 56 -17.28 -3.73 -26.54
N PRO A 57 -18.32 -4.43 -26.05
CA PRO A 57 -18.97 -4.11 -24.78
C PRO A 57 -17.99 -4.07 -23.59
N ALA A 58 -17.02 -4.98 -23.56
CA ALA A 58 -16.02 -5.04 -22.48
C ALA A 58 -15.10 -3.80 -22.46
N GLU A 59 -14.68 -3.31 -23.64
CA GLU A 59 -13.88 -2.08 -23.77
C GLU A 59 -14.69 -0.85 -23.35
N LEU A 60 -15.96 -0.80 -23.75
CA LEU A 60 -16.87 0.28 -23.38
C LEU A 60 -17.13 0.31 -21.86
N LEU A 61 -17.29 -0.84 -21.20
CA LEU A 61 -17.41 -0.90 -19.74
C LEU A 61 -16.12 -0.50 -19.03
N ALA A 62 -14.95 -0.87 -19.57
CA ALA A 62 -13.67 -0.43 -19.02
C ALA A 62 -13.52 1.10 -19.09
N LEU A 63 -13.89 1.72 -20.23
CA LEU A 63 -13.93 3.18 -20.38
C LEU A 63 -14.97 3.83 -19.48
N ALA A 64 -16.18 3.27 -19.37
CA ALA A 64 -17.22 3.77 -18.48
C ALA A 64 -16.73 3.80 -17.02
N ARG A 65 -16.08 2.71 -16.58
CA ARG A 65 -15.47 2.60 -15.25
C ARG A 65 -14.39 3.65 -15.05
N GLN A 66 -13.51 3.86 -16.02
CA GLN A 66 -12.48 4.89 -15.95
C GLN A 66 -13.09 6.31 -15.82
N PHE A 67 -14.08 6.66 -16.65
CA PHE A 67 -14.73 7.97 -16.57
C PHE A 67 -15.51 8.17 -15.28
N ALA A 68 -16.19 7.15 -14.77
CA ALA A 68 -16.89 7.22 -13.49
C ALA A 68 -15.91 7.46 -12.32
N MET A 69 -14.74 6.82 -12.34
CA MET A 69 -13.68 7.04 -11.33
C MET A 69 -13.13 8.46 -11.37
N LEU A 70 -13.14 9.11 -12.53
CA LEU A 70 -12.78 10.52 -12.72
C LEU A 70 -13.96 11.48 -12.51
N ARG A 71 -15.12 10.98 -12.05
CA ARG A 71 -16.39 11.72 -11.89
C ARG A 71 -16.91 12.40 -13.16
N GLN A 72 -16.53 11.88 -14.34
CA GLN A 72 -16.98 12.34 -15.66
C GLN A 72 -18.25 11.58 -16.08
N TYR A 73 -19.31 11.70 -15.28
CA TYR A 73 -20.53 10.89 -15.42
C TYR A 73 -21.22 10.95 -16.80
N PRO A 74 -21.27 12.09 -17.52
CA PRO A 74 -21.84 12.10 -18.87
C PRO A 74 -21.11 11.20 -19.88
N ALA A 75 -19.77 11.16 -19.81
CA ALA A 75 -18.96 10.27 -20.64
C ALA A 75 -19.12 8.81 -20.22
N ALA A 76 -19.16 8.54 -18.92
CA ALA A 76 -19.40 7.21 -18.38
C ALA A 76 -20.77 6.66 -18.81
N ALA A 77 -21.82 7.48 -18.78
CA ALA A 77 -23.18 7.13 -19.20
C ALA A 77 -23.24 6.82 -20.70
N ALA A 78 -22.61 7.65 -21.54
CA ALA A 78 -22.54 7.40 -22.98
C ALA A 78 -21.81 6.09 -23.33
N CYS A 79 -20.72 5.75 -22.63
CA CYS A 79 -20.07 4.45 -22.74
C CYS A 79 -21.01 3.30 -22.32
N ALA A 80 -21.63 3.43 -21.15
CA ALA A 80 -22.53 2.44 -20.58
C ALA A 80 -23.72 2.17 -21.52
N ASP A 81 -24.36 3.21 -22.06
CA ASP A 81 -25.48 3.07 -22.99
C ASP A 81 -25.05 2.36 -24.28
N LYS A 82 -23.88 2.70 -24.83
CA LYS A 82 -23.33 2.02 -26.01
C LYS A 82 -23.03 0.55 -25.71
N ALA A 83 -22.51 0.24 -24.52
CA ALA A 83 -22.26 -1.13 -24.08
C ALA A 83 -23.57 -1.92 -23.92
N LEU A 84 -24.58 -1.35 -23.26
CA LEU A 84 -25.90 -1.97 -23.06
C LEU A 84 -26.68 -2.16 -24.36
N ALA A 85 -26.46 -1.29 -25.35
CA ALA A 85 -27.02 -1.44 -26.69
C ALA A 85 -26.34 -2.57 -27.47
N ALA A 86 -25.02 -2.72 -27.32
CA ALA A 86 -24.26 -3.78 -27.96
C ALA A 86 -24.48 -5.16 -27.30
N ASP A 87 -24.66 -5.20 -25.98
CA ASP A 87 -24.99 -6.41 -25.22
C ASP A 87 -26.10 -6.14 -24.19
N PRO A 88 -27.38 -6.40 -24.56
CA PRO A 88 -28.52 -6.21 -23.68
C PRO A 88 -28.52 -7.11 -22.43
N ALA A 89 -27.75 -8.22 -22.42
CA ALA A 89 -27.70 -9.12 -21.25
C ALA A 89 -27.05 -8.42 -20.04
N LEU A 90 -26.18 -7.44 -20.28
CA LEU A 90 -25.58 -6.60 -19.24
C LEU A 90 -26.61 -5.84 -18.40
N LEU A 91 -27.85 -5.61 -18.89
CA LEU A 91 -28.93 -5.01 -18.11
C LEU A 91 -29.40 -5.88 -16.94
N LEU A 92 -29.18 -7.19 -17.00
CA LEU A 92 -29.61 -8.17 -16.00
C LEU A 92 -28.44 -8.75 -15.19
N ASP A 93 -27.21 -8.26 -15.40
CA ASP A 93 -26.04 -8.71 -14.63
C ASP A 93 -26.16 -8.34 -13.14
N GLU A 94 -26.19 -9.32 -12.25
CA GLU A 94 -26.27 -9.14 -10.79
C GLU A 94 -24.90 -9.06 -10.11
N LYS A 95 -23.81 -9.23 -10.87
CA LYS A 95 -22.46 -9.24 -10.27
C LYS A 95 -22.14 -7.90 -9.62
N ALA A 96 -21.81 -7.96 -8.33
CA ALA A 96 -21.21 -6.86 -7.61
C ALA A 96 -19.96 -6.37 -8.36
N GLN A 97 -19.77 -5.05 -8.38
CA GLN A 97 -18.68 -4.43 -9.11
C GLN A 97 -17.71 -3.78 -8.11
N SER A 98 -16.45 -3.69 -8.47
CA SER A 98 -15.45 -2.89 -7.76
C SER A 98 -14.82 -1.90 -8.73
N PRO A 99 -14.30 -0.75 -8.28
CA PRO A 99 -14.45 -0.17 -6.94
C PRO A 99 -15.87 0.38 -6.69
N GLN A 100 -16.17 0.79 -5.46
CA GLN A 100 -17.52 1.19 -5.02
C GLN A 100 -18.13 2.35 -5.84
N LEU A 101 -17.33 3.35 -6.25
CA LEU A 101 -17.81 4.44 -7.11
C LEU A 101 -18.36 3.92 -8.46
N TRP A 102 -17.66 2.98 -9.08
CA TRP A 102 -18.13 2.33 -10.30
C TRP A 102 -19.38 1.49 -10.05
N HIS A 103 -19.41 0.75 -8.94
CA HIS A 103 -20.58 -0.04 -8.56
C HIS A 103 -21.84 0.82 -8.43
N GLN A 104 -21.75 1.92 -7.69
CA GLN A 104 -22.85 2.86 -7.51
C GLN A 104 -23.32 3.45 -8.84
N PHE A 105 -22.39 3.95 -9.66
CA PHE A 105 -22.72 4.50 -10.97
C PHE A 105 -23.39 3.44 -11.87
N TRP A 106 -22.77 2.27 -12.02
CA TRP A 106 -23.21 1.23 -12.95
C TRP A 106 -24.62 0.71 -12.64
N PHE A 107 -24.89 0.39 -11.38
CA PHE A 107 -26.21 -0.11 -10.97
C PHE A 107 -27.28 0.97 -11.03
N THR A 108 -26.98 2.21 -10.60
CA THR A 108 -27.95 3.32 -10.67
C THR A 108 -28.29 3.67 -12.12
N HIS A 109 -27.28 3.75 -13.00
CA HIS A 109 -27.49 4.01 -14.44
C HIS A 109 -28.33 2.91 -15.09
N ARG A 110 -28.03 1.63 -14.81
CA ARG A 110 -28.83 0.51 -15.31
C ARG A 110 -30.25 0.51 -14.78
N ALA A 111 -30.46 0.84 -13.50
CA ALA A 111 -31.80 0.97 -12.95
C ALA A 111 -32.59 2.04 -13.70
N ALA A 112 -31.98 3.20 -13.98
CA ALA A 112 -32.61 4.26 -14.76
C ALA A 112 -32.99 3.78 -16.18
N VAL A 113 -32.09 3.06 -16.87
CA VAL A 113 -32.37 2.49 -18.20
C VAL A 113 -33.48 1.43 -18.15
N ARG A 114 -33.52 0.59 -17.10
CA ARG A 114 -34.61 -0.40 -16.90
C ARG A 114 -35.92 0.30 -16.58
N GLU A 115 -35.93 1.29 -15.69
CA GLU A 115 -37.12 2.06 -15.31
C GLU A 115 -37.72 2.79 -16.52
N ALA A 116 -36.89 3.38 -17.39
CA ALA A 116 -37.34 4.03 -18.62
C ALA A 116 -38.06 3.07 -19.60
N ARG A 117 -37.86 1.76 -19.47
CA ARG A 117 -38.56 0.73 -20.25
C ARG A 117 -39.85 0.23 -19.59
N LEU A 118 -40.08 0.56 -18.32
CA LEU A 118 -41.31 0.21 -17.62
C LEU A 118 -42.46 1.15 -18.02
N ALA A 119 -43.69 0.66 -17.97
CA ALA A 119 -44.85 1.53 -18.14
C ALA A 119 -44.93 2.52 -16.97
N ALA A 120 -45.50 3.71 -17.20
CA ALA A 120 -45.63 4.76 -16.17
C ALA A 120 -46.41 4.28 -14.93
N ASN A 121 -47.30 3.29 -15.08
CA ASN A 121 -48.11 2.69 -14.02
C ASN A 121 -47.64 1.29 -13.59
N ASP A 122 -46.47 0.84 -14.02
CA ASP A 122 -45.91 -0.47 -13.63
C ASP A 122 -45.30 -0.42 -12.22
N VAL A 123 -46.13 -0.73 -11.22
CA VAL A 123 -45.75 -0.77 -9.80
C VAL A 123 -44.83 -1.95 -9.55
N ALA A 124 -45.18 -3.14 -10.05
CA ALA A 124 -44.45 -4.38 -9.80
C ALA A 124 -43.01 -4.31 -10.34
N GLY A 125 -42.82 -3.79 -11.56
CA GLY A 125 -41.49 -3.60 -12.13
C GLY A 125 -40.61 -2.64 -11.33
N ARG A 126 -41.20 -1.57 -10.76
CA ARG A 126 -40.46 -0.63 -9.89
C ARG A 126 -40.11 -1.23 -8.54
N VAL A 127 -40.99 -2.05 -7.96
CA VAL A 127 -40.73 -2.80 -6.72
C VAL A 127 -39.59 -3.79 -6.93
N GLU A 128 -39.59 -4.52 -8.04
CA GLU A 128 -38.50 -5.44 -8.41
C GLU A 128 -37.17 -4.68 -8.58
N LEU A 129 -37.17 -3.57 -9.32
CA LEU A 129 -35.98 -2.73 -9.49
C LEU A 129 -35.46 -2.15 -8.17
N ALA A 130 -36.37 -1.72 -7.30
CA ALA A 130 -36.01 -1.23 -5.99
C ALA A 130 -35.34 -2.34 -5.17
N ALA A 131 -35.92 -3.55 -5.15
CA ALA A 131 -35.34 -4.69 -4.44
C ALA A 131 -33.94 -5.02 -4.97
N TRP A 132 -33.78 -5.05 -6.30
CA TRP A 132 -32.51 -5.27 -6.97
C TRP A 132 -31.44 -4.23 -6.59
N LEU A 133 -31.79 -2.94 -6.57
CA LEU A 133 -30.88 -1.89 -6.12
C LEU A 133 -30.54 -2.01 -4.63
N TYR A 134 -31.49 -2.43 -3.80
CA TYR A 134 -31.26 -2.64 -2.37
C TYR A 134 -30.29 -3.80 -2.12
N GLU A 135 -30.44 -4.90 -2.85
CA GLU A 135 -29.51 -6.04 -2.83
C GLU A 135 -28.11 -5.62 -3.30
N ALA A 136 -28.03 -4.72 -4.28
CA ALA A 136 -26.79 -4.05 -4.67
C ALA A 136 -26.30 -2.98 -3.68
N ARG A 137 -26.86 -2.92 -2.46
CA ARG A 137 -26.49 -1.97 -1.39
C ARG A 137 -26.67 -0.48 -1.77
N LEU A 138 -27.52 -0.16 -2.74
CA LEU A 138 -27.86 1.21 -3.17
C LEU A 138 -29.19 1.67 -2.57
N GLY A 139 -29.23 1.75 -1.24
CA GLY A 139 -30.46 2.01 -0.47
C GLY A 139 -31.19 3.29 -0.86
N VAL A 140 -30.50 4.39 -1.15
CA VAL A 140 -31.13 5.67 -1.54
C VAL A 140 -31.90 5.53 -2.85
N ALA A 141 -31.25 5.02 -3.90
CA ALA A 141 -31.89 4.82 -5.20
C ALA A 141 -33.03 3.78 -5.14
N ALA A 142 -32.84 2.71 -4.35
CA ALA A 142 -33.88 1.72 -4.09
C ALA A 142 -35.13 2.33 -3.41
N ARG A 143 -34.93 3.16 -2.38
CA ARG A 143 -36.01 3.86 -1.66
C ARG A 143 -36.76 4.83 -2.58
N LYS A 144 -36.05 5.59 -3.43
CA LYS A 144 -36.67 6.49 -4.43
C LYS A 144 -37.61 5.72 -5.37
N LEU A 145 -37.16 4.59 -5.92
CA LEU A 145 -37.98 3.73 -6.78
C LEU A 145 -39.18 3.13 -6.05
N LEU A 146 -38.99 2.66 -4.82
CA LEU A 146 -40.07 2.07 -4.04
C LEU A 146 -41.13 3.11 -3.67
N LYS A 147 -40.72 4.35 -3.33
CA LYS A 147 -41.65 5.47 -3.13
C LYS A 147 -42.42 5.81 -4.39
N ALA A 148 -41.77 5.86 -5.55
CA ALA A 148 -42.44 6.05 -6.84
C ALA A 148 -43.48 4.95 -7.11
N ALA A 149 -43.16 3.69 -6.77
CA ALA A 149 -44.10 2.58 -6.88
C ALA A 149 -45.33 2.75 -5.96
N LEU A 150 -45.10 3.14 -4.71
CA LEU A 150 -46.15 3.41 -3.72
C LEU A 150 -47.01 4.63 -4.04
N ALA A 151 -46.46 5.64 -4.73
CA ALA A 151 -47.21 6.79 -5.20
C ALA A 151 -48.20 6.41 -6.32
N ILE A 152 -47.88 5.39 -7.12
CA ILE A 152 -48.78 4.85 -8.16
C ILE A 152 -49.86 3.97 -7.52
N ASP A 153 -49.49 3.04 -6.65
CA ASP A 153 -50.43 2.19 -5.88
C ASP A 153 -49.97 1.99 -4.43
N GLY A 154 -50.54 2.80 -3.53
CA GLY A 154 -50.21 2.74 -2.10
C GLY A 154 -50.72 1.49 -1.37
N ALA A 155 -51.51 0.63 -2.03
CA ALA A 155 -52.02 -0.63 -1.47
C ALA A 155 -51.25 -1.87 -1.95
N HIS A 156 -50.25 -1.72 -2.83
CA HIS A 156 -49.50 -2.84 -3.39
C HIS A 156 -48.79 -3.65 -2.28
N PRO A 157 -49.07 -4.96 -2.13
CA PRO A 157 -48.68 -5.72 -0.93
C PRO A 157 -47.17 -5.92 -0.80
N GLU A 158 -46.46 -6.19 -1.90
CA GLU A 158 -44.99 -6.35 -1.88
C GLU A 158 -44.28 -5.02 -1.65
N ALA A 159 -44.82 -3.94 -2.22
CA ALA A 159 -44.27 -2.61 -2.03
C ALA A 159 -44.38 -2.19 -0.56
N ARG A 160 -45.53 -2.47 0.06
CA ARG A 160 -45.76 -2.30 1.49
C ARG A 160 -44.84 -3.13 2.35
N LYS A 161 -44.68 -4.42 2.02
CA LYS A 161 -43.76 -5.31 2.75
C LYS A 161 -42.32 -4.80 2.70
N LEU A 162 -41.83 -4.41 1.51
CA LEU A 162 -40.48 -3.85 1.38
C LEU A 162 -40.35 -2.51 2.09
N ALA A 163 -41.36 -1.66 1.99
CA ALA A 163 -41.34 -0.35 2.63
C ALA A 163 -41.44 -0.46 4.16
N GLU A 164 -42.14 -1.46 4.70
CA GLU A 164 -42.11 -1.78 6.12
C GLU A 164 -40.74 -2.35 6.53
N ALA A 165 -40.19 -3.27 5.74
CA ALA A 165 -38.87 -3.87 5.97
C ALA A 165 -37.72 -2.86 5.88
N TRP A 166 -37.84 -1.86 5.01
CA TRP A 166 -36.87 -0.76 4.86
C TRP A 166 -37.26 0.49 5.66
N HIS A 167 -38.28 0.37 6.52
CA HIS A 167 -38.77 1.42 7.42
C HIS A 167 -39.20 2.73 6.72
N LEU A 168 -39.60 2.67 5.45
CA LEU A 168 -40.26 3.75 4.73
C LEU A 168 -41.66 4.08 5.29
N TYR A 169 -42.35 3.08 5.87
CA TYR A 169 -43.60 3.29 6.60
C TYR A 169 -43.31 3.50 8.09
N GLY A 170 -43.34 4.76 8.53
CA GLY A 170 -43.02 5.17 9.91
C GLY A 170 -41.86 6.16 10.02
N GLY A 171 -41.13 6.37 8.92
CA GLY A 171 -40.09 7.38 8.78
C GLY A 171 -40.07 7.90 7.35
N GLY A 172 -41.06 8.72 6.99
CA GLY A 172 -40.95 9.55 5.80
C GLY A 172 -39.75 10.51 5.94
N PRO A 173 -39.73 11.68 5.31
CA PRO A 173 -38.79 12.73 5.68
C PRO A 173 -38.96 13.26 7.13
N PHE A 174 -39.63 12.51 8.02
CA PHE A 174 -39.98 12.86 9.38
C PHE A 174 -40.01 11.58 10.24
N GLN A 175 -39.28 11.58 11.35
CA GLN A 175 -39.26 10.49 12.33
C GLN A 175 -39.15 11.07 13.74
N PHE A 176 -40.03 10.69 14.67
CA PHE A 176 -39.86 11.07 16.08
C PHE A 176 -38.57 10.47 16.67
N ASP A 177 -37.85 11.24 17.47
CA ASP A 177 -36.60 10.83 18.11
C ASP A 177 -36.49 11.44 19.51
N LEU A 178 -36.58 10.62 20.55
CA LEU A 178 -36.54 11.11 21.94
C LEU A 178 -35.12 11.18 22.52
N ARG A 179 -34.08 10.88 21.73
CA ARG A 179 -32.69 10.86 22.21
C ARG A 179 -32.17 12.22 22.67
N PHE A 180 -32.74 13.32 22.19
CA PHE A 180 -32.50 14.65 22.77
C PHE A 180 -32.86 14.71 24.25
N GLY A 181 -33.84 13.91 24.68
CA GLY A 181 -34.23 13.74 26.07
C GLY A 181 -33.15 13.14 26.97
N LEU A 182 -32.08 12.58 26.40
CA LEU A 182 -30.97 12.01 27.15
C LEU A 182 -30.07 13.08 27.77
N SER A 183 -30.00 14.27 27.14
CA SER A 183 -29.18 15.40 27.58
C SER A 183 -30.01 16.60 28.06
N HIS A 184 -31.27 16.72 27.61
CA HIS A 184 -32.15 17.84 27.93
C HIS A 184 -33.51 17.36 28.44
N PRO A 185 -34.15 18.10 29.37
CA PRO A 185 -35.51 17.77 29.80
C PRO A 185 -36.50 17.92 28.65
N LEU A 186 -37.30 16.87 28.38
CA LEU A 186 -38.40 16.92 27.41
C LEU A 186 -39.66 17.56 27.98
N LEU A 187 -39.75 17.70 29.31
CA LEU A 187 -40.86 18.36 29.99
C LEU A 187 -40.32 19.63 30.64
N LEU A 188 -40.77 20.77 30.10
CA LEU A 188 -40.35 22.09 30.51
C LEU A 188 -41.47 22.79 31.27
N ASP A 189 -41.11 23.50 32.34
CA ASP A 189 -42.03 24.36 33.05
C ASP A 189 -42.20 25.71 32.33
N THR A 190 -41.17 26.20 31.65
CA THR A 190 -41.19 27.43 30.83
C THR A 190 -40.28 27.31 29.61
N MET A 191 -40.56 28.09 28.56
CA MET A 191 -39.73 28.21 27.35
C MET A 191 -39.73 29.68 26.92
N GLN A 192 -38.68 30.17 26.25
CA GLN A 192 -38.69 31.51 25.67
C GLN A 192 -39.15 31.48 24.21
N ASP A 193 -39.88 32.53 23.82
CA ASP A 193 -40.40 32.74 22.46
C ASP A 193 -40.29 34.24 22.16
N GLU A 194 -39.36 34.59 21.27
CA GLU A 194 -38.99 35.99 21.00
C GLU A 194 -38.57 36.75 22.29
N GLY A 195 -37.82 36.07 23.16
CA GLY A 195 -37.35 36.60 24.45
C GLY A 195 -38.45 36.70 25.53
N THR A 196 -39.69 36.30 25.22
CA THR A 196 -40.81 36.30 26.16
C THR A 196 -40.99 34.90 26.75
N PRO A 197 -41.05 34.74 28.09
CA PRO A 197 -41.32 33.44 28.69
C PRO A 197 -42.77 33.01 28.39
N VAL A 198 -42.91 31.84 27.79
CA VAL A 198 -44.16 31.12 27.55
C VAL A 198 -44.41 30.22 28.76
N GLU A 199 -45.30 30.67 29.65
CA GLU A 199 -45.72 29.91 30.82
C GLU A 199 -47.02 29.13 30.55
N PRO A 200 -47.01 27.78 30.66
CA PRO A 200 -48.19 26.96 30.51
C PRO A 200 -49.13 27.12 31.72
N ARG A 201 -50.35 27.65 31.51
CA ARG A 201 -51.32 27.93 32.59
C ARG A 201 -51.84 26.65 33.27
N GLY A 202 -51.16 26.18 34.32
CA GLY A 202 -51.49 24.92 35.01
C GLY A 202 -51.23 23.67 34.17
N ARG A 203 -50.30 23.78 33.22
CA ARG A 203 -49.89 22.74 32.27
C ARG A 203 -48.36 22.65 32.28
N ARG A 204 -47.80 21.75 31.50
CA ARG A 204 -46.36 21.68 31.18
C ARG A 204 -46.15 21.74 29.67
N LEU A 205 -44.95 22.11 29.25
CA LEU A 205 -44.55 22.06 27.85
C LEU A 205 -43.81 20.75 27.60
N LEU A 206 -44.38 19.89 26.76
CA LEU A 206 -43.72 18.71 26.23
C LEU A 206 -43.02 19.08 24.93
N LEU A 207 -41.71 18.90 24.90
CA LEU A 207 -40.91 18.84 23.69
C LEU A 207 -40.97 17.43 23.11
N LEU A 208 -41.44 17.32 21.88
CA LEU A 208 -41.42 16.08 21.13
C LEU A 208 -40.46 16.22 19.94
N PRO A 209 -39.19 15.81 20.09
CA PRO A 209 -38.19 15.92 19.05
C PRO A 209 -38.44 14.95 17.90
N PHE A 210 -38.01 15.36 16.71
CA PHE A 210 -38.09 14.59 15.49
C PHE A 210 -36.90 14.91 14.57
N ALA A 211 -36.42 13.89 13.88
CA ALA A 211 -35.52 14.00 12.75
C ALA A 211 -36.32 14.27 11.48
N TYR A 212 -35.74 15.03 10.55
CA TYR A 212 -36.24 15.20 9.20
C TYR A 212 -35.12 15.06 8.18
N ASP A 213 -35.42 14.45 7.04
CA ASP A 213 -34.46 14.19 5.98
C ASP A 213 -35.02 14.62 4.62
N PRO A 214 -34.52 15.72 4.03
CA PRO A 214 -34.96 16.22 2.72
C PRO A 214 -34.34 15.50 1.52
N GLN A 215 -33.58 14.42 1.72
CA GLN A 215 -32.95 13.66 0.60
C GLN A 215 -33.94 13.23 -0.48
N ASP A 216 -35.19 12.96 -0.10
CA ASP A 216 -36.24 12.52 -1.02
C ASP A 216 -37.17 13.67 -1.48
N GLY A 217 -36.76 14.92 -1.25
CA GLY A 217 -37.48 16.12 -1.65
C GLY A 217 -37.87 17.02 -0.48
N LYS A 218 -38.51 18.15 -0.82
CA LYS A 218 -38.89 19.17 0.15
C LYS A 218 -39.79 18.63 1.26
N VAL A 219 -39.39 18.84 2.50
CA VAL A 219 -40.08 18.42 3.72
C VAL A 219 -40.81 19.60 4.31
N GLN A 220 -42.13 19.53 4.38
CA GLN A 220 -42.94 20.56 5.03
C GLN A 220 -43.55 20.03 6.33
N VAL A 221 -43.11 20.57 7.46
CA VAL A 221 -43.65 20.26 8.78
C VAL A 221 -44.42 21.48 9.28
N THR A 222 -45.72 21.34 9.52
CA THR A 222 -46.54 22.40 10.12
C THR A 222 -47.00 21.98 11.52
N ARG A 223 -47.26 22.95 12.40
CA ARG A 223 -47.82 22.64 13.73
C ARG A 223 -49.15 21.88 13.68
N THR A 224 -49.93 22.08 12.62
CA THR A 224 -51.23 21.41 12.41
C THR A 224 -51.10 20.00 11.86
N SER A 225 -49.91 19.62 11.37
CA SER A 225 -49.60 18.26 10.95
C SER A 225 -49.49 17.29 12.12
N VAL A 226 -49.37 17.81 13.35
CA VAL A 226 -49.24 17.04 14.59
C VAL A 226 -50.50 17.22 15.43
N LYS A 227 -51.10 16.10 15.86
CA LYS A 227 -52.23 16.07 16.79
C LYS A 227 -51.77 15.37 18.06
N ALA A 228 -52.03 15.96 19.22
CA ALA A 228 -51.71 15.36 20.52
C ALA A 228 -52.97 15.23 21.37
N GLN A 229 -53.13 14.10 22.04
CA GLN A 229 -54.25 13.80 22.93
C GLN A 229 -53.73 13.14 24.21
N SER A 230 -54.32 13.46 25.36
CA SER A 230 -54.09 12.71 26.59
C SER A 230 -54.78 11.35 26.55
N GLU A 231 -54.43 10.44 27.45
CA GLU A 231 -55.14 9.17 27.66
C GLU A 231 -56.66 9.32 27.87
N ASP A 232 -57.11 10.41 28.51
CA ASP A 232 -58.53 10.77 28.65
C ASP A 232 -59.22 11.18 27.33
N GLY A 233 -58.51 11.20 26.20
CA GLY A 233 -58.98 11.71 24.91
C GLY A 233 -59.07 13.24 24.80
N LYS A 234 -58.57 13.99 25.80
CA LYS A 234 -58.54 15.47 25.75
C LYS A 234 -57.45 15.92 24.78
N VAL A 235 -57.79 16.84 23.88
CA VAL A 235 -56.83 17.39 22.91
C VAL A 235 -55.80 18.26 23.63
N CYS A 236 -54.52 17.92 23.48
CA CYS A 236 -53.38 18.73 23.90
C CYS A 236 -53.10 19.80 22.84
N ARG A 237 -52.70 21.00 23.27
CA ARG A 237 -52.51 22.12 22.35
C ARG A 237 -51.08 22.09 21.80
N VAL A 238 -50.93 22.01 20.48
CA VAL A 238 -49.63 22.19 19.81
C VAL A 238 -49.35 23.69 19.63
N LEU A 239 -48.29 24.19 20.26
CA LEU A 239 -47.90 25.60 20.20
C LEU A 239 -47.18 25.92 18.89
N GLY A 240 -46.24 25.08 18.50
CA GLY A 240 -45.45 25.24 17.27
C GLY A 240 -44.24 24.32 17.24
N LEU A 241 -43.19 24.75 16.56
CA LEU A 241 -41.98 24.02 16.26
C LEU A 241 -40.77 24.83 16.74
N VAL A 242 -39.77 24.16 17.29
CA VAL A 242 -38.49 24.77 17.67
C VAL A 242 -37.36 24.04 16.96
N LEU A 243 -36.35 24.78 16.53
CA LEU A 243 -35.15 24.23 15.91
C LEU A 243 -34.25 23.63 16.98
N MET A 244 -33.52 22.60 16.57
CA MET A 244 -32.51 21.97 17.39
C MET A 244 -31.18 22.15 16.67
N GLU A 245 -30.25 22.86 17.27
CA GLU A 245 -29.03 23.32 16.59
C GLU A 245 -27.80 22.58 17.11
N VAL A 246 -26.79 22.42 16.24
CA VAL A 246 -25.47 21.95 16.69
C VAL A 246 -24.78 23.10 17.43
N PRO A 247 -24.34 22.92 18.68
CA PRO A 247 -23.66 23.98 19.42
C PRO A 247 -22.46 24.54 18.63
N GLN A 248 -22.47 25.84 18.31
CA GLN A 248 -21.44 26.49 17.47
C GLN A 248 -20.00 26.34 18.01
N ALA A 249 -19.84 26.08 19.31
CA ALA A 249 -18.55 25.93 19.97
C ALA A 249 -17.70 24.73 19.46
N GLY A 250 -18.26 23.85 18.63
CA GLY A 250 -17.58 22.67 18.09
C GLY A 250 -17.57 22.57 16.56
N GLN A 251 -17.87 23.64 15.81
CA GLN A 251 -17.81 23.58 14.34
C GLN A 251 -16.39 23.19 13.89
N ALA A 252 -16.26 21.92 13.46
CA ALA A 252 -15.09 21.42 12.78
C ALA A 252 -14.82 22.30 11.54
N LYS A 253 -13.55 22.30 11.08
CA LYS A 253 -13.15 23.01 9.86
C LYS A 253 -14.18 22.79 8.74
N PRO A 254 -14.50 23.83 7.94
CA PRO A 254 -15.54 23.77 6.89
C PRO A 254 -15.36 22.64 5.85
N ASP A 255 -14.20 21.99 5.82
CA ASP A 255 -13.88 20.89 4.90
C ASP A 255 -14.17 19.47 5.47
N ALA A 256 -14.61 19.35 6.73
CA ALA A 256 -14.96 18.04 7.29
C ALA A 256 -16.32 17.59 6.73
N PRO A 257 -16.48 16.34 6.26
CA PRO A 257 -17.77 15.84 5.81
C PRO A 257 -18.81 15.95 6.94
N PRO A 258 -20.10 16.16 6.63
CA PRO A 258 -21.14 16.28 7.63
C PRO A 258 -21.23 14.96 8.42
N VAL A 259 -20.63 14.93 9.60
CA VAL A 259 -20.78 13.82 10.56
C VAL A 259 -22.24 13.81 10.98
N ALA A 260 -22.89 12.65 10.92
CA ALA A 260 -24.26 12.48 11.36
C ALA A 260 -24.41 13.01 12.80
N VAL A 261 -25.12 14.14 12.94
CA VAL A 261 -25.29 14.83 14.21
C VAL A 261 -26.08 13.92 15.15
N ARG A 262 -25.52 13.64 16.33
CA ARG A 262 -26.23 12.86 17.34
C ARG A 262 -27.26 13.74 18.05
N ALA A 263 -28.47 13.20 18.22
CA ALA A 263 -29.58 13.95 18.83
C ALA A 263 -29.30 14.38 20.28
N ASP A 264 -28.46 13.65 21.02
CA ASP A 264 -28.05 13.99 22.39
C ASP A 264 -27.04 15.15 22.46
N GLN A 265 -26.42 15.53 21.34
CA GLN A 265 -25.47 16.66 21.24
C GLN A 265 -26.12 17.96 20.75
N LEU A 266 -27.39 17.92 20.37
CA LEU A 266 -28.14 19.09 19.92
C LEU A 266 -28.45 20.01 21.11
N GLY A 267 -28.47 21.32 20.85
CA GLY A 267 -29.08 22.33 21.73
C GLY A 267 -30.44 22.79 21.19
N LEU A 268 -31.23 23.46 22.03
CA LEU A 268 -32.40 24.20 21.55
C LEU A 268 -31.97 25.53 20.92
N GLN A 269 -32.75 26.02 19.95
CA GLN A 269 -32.60 27.38 19.41
C GLN A 269 -32.53 28.45 20.50
N ASP A 270 -31.91 29.59 20.19
CA ASP A 270 -31.82 30.73 21.11
C ASP A 270 -33.24 31.19 21.55
N GLY A 271 -33.39 31.52 22.83
CA GLY A 271 -34.68 31.95 23.40
C GLY A 271 -35.23 33.26 22.80
N ASN A 272 -34.39 34.04 22.11
CA ASN A 272 -34.81 35.22 21.35
C ASN A 272 -35.48 34.87 20.01
N GLU A 273 -35.49 33.61 19.61
CA GLU A 273 -36.11 33.16 18.37
C GLU A 273 -37.57 32.76 18.58
N PRO A 274 -38.42 32.91 17.55
CA PRO A 274 -39.82 32.56 17.68
C PRO A 274 -40.02 31.05 17.71
N ILE A 275 -41.08 30.61 18.38
CA ILE A 275 -41.66 29.29 18.16
C ILE A 275 -42.31 29.31 16.76
N TRP A 276 -41.75 28.53 15.84
CA TRP A 276 -42.13 28.49 14.43
C TRP A 276 -43.46 27.77 14.22
N GLU A 277 -44.22 28.15 13.19
CA GLU A 277 -45.48 27.49 12.86
C GLU A 277 -45.32 26.46 11.74
N GLN A 278 -44.32 26.65 10.89
CA GLN A 278 -43.99 25.77 9.77
C GLN A 278 -42.49 25.80 9.50
N LEU A 279 -41.96 24.62 9.17
CA LEU A 279 -40.60 24.37 8.69
C LEU A 279 -40.67 23.73 7.30
N ASP A 280 -39.90 24.27 6.38
CA ASP A 280 -39.71 23.80 5.02
C ASP A 280 -38.24 23.43 4.86
N ALA A 281 -37.89 22.15 4.84
CA ALA A 281 -36.52 21.68 4.64
C ALA A 281 -36.30 21.19 3.20
N GLU A 282 -35.20 21.58 2.58
CA GLU A 282 -34.78 21.14 1.25
C GLU A 282 -33.28 20.83 1.25
N LEU A 283 -32.82 19.91 0.40
CA LEU A 283 -31.39 19.62 0.27
C LEU A 283 -30.79 20.63 -0.71
N ALA A 284 -29.82 21.42 -0.25
CA ALA A 284 -29.08 22.36 -1.09
C ALA A 284 -28.12 21.61 -2.03
N GLU A 285 -27.61 22.32 -3.04
CA GLU A 285 -26.72 21.75 -4.06
C GLU A 285 -25.38 21.24 -3.49
N ASP A 286 -24.96 21.81 -2.35
CA ASP A 286 -23.77 21.38 -1.61
C ASP A 286 -24.01 20.16 -0.71
N GLY A 287 -25.25 19.66 -0.66
CA GLY A 287 -25.68 18.54 0.19
C GLY A 287 -26.00 18.93 1.62
N LEU A 288 -25.95 20.23 1.97
CA LEU A 288 -26.46 20.72 3.26
C LEU A 288 -27.98 20.82 3.23
N ILE A 289 -28.59 20.88 4.41
CA ILE A 289 -30.04 21.05 4.53
C ILE A 289 -30.35 22.54 4.65
N ASP A 290 -31.13 23.06 3.72
CA ASP A 290 -31.67 24.41 3.75
C ASP A 290 -33.03 24.41 4.45
N LEU A 291 -33.16 25.24 5.48
CA LEU A 291 -34.36 25.32 6.29
C LEU A 291 -35.01 26.69 6.17
N SER A 292 -36.21 26.71 5.61
CA SER A 292 -37.11 27.85 5.55
C SER A 292 -38.11 27.81 6.72
N CYS A 293 -37.98 28.74 7.66
CA CYS A 293 -38.79 28.82 8.88
C CYS A 293 -39.85 29.91 8.75
N HIS A 294 -41.11 29.59 9.10
CA HIS A 294 -42.26 30.46 8.91
C HIS A 294 -43.03 30.72 10.21
N ASN A 295 -43.33 32.00 10.49
CA ASN A 295 -44.21 32.43 11.59
C ASN A 295 -45.47 33.09 11.00
N VAL A 296 -46.50 32.30 10.69
CA VAL A 296 -47.59 32.68 9.75
C VAL A 296 -48.66 33.57 10.41
N ILE A 297 -48.95 33.38 11.70
CA ILE A 297 -50.15 33.94 12.34
C ILE A 297 -49.87 35.11 13.29
N ARG A 298 -48.65 35.30 13.81
CA ARG A 298 -48.39 36.45 14.69
C ARG A 298 -48.25 37.75 13.88
N PRO A 299 -49.15 38.73 14.04
CA PRO A 299 -48.86 40.08 13.56
C PRO A 299 -47.62 40.53 14.33
N ALA A 300 -46.57 40.96 13.61
CA ALA A 300 -45.38 41.56 14.19
C ALA A 300 -45.84 42.47 15.33
N ALA A 301 -45.38 42.20 16.56
CA ALA A 301 -45.73 43.02 17.70
C ALA A 301 -45.50 44.47 17.25
N LYS A 302 -46.57 45.28 17.20
CA LYS A 302 -46.47 46.69 16.83
C LYS A 302 -45.36 47.22 17.72
N ARG A 303 -44.17 47.47 17.17
CA ARG A 303 -43.04 48.07 17.88
C ARG A 303 -43.66 49.21 18.65
N THR A 304 -43.78 49.06 19.95
CA THR A 304 -44.34 50.08 20.82
C THR A 304 -43.36 51.21 20.65
N SER A 305 -43.73 52.18 19.80
CA SER A 305 -42.97 53.39 19.58
C SER A 305 -42.73 53.95 20.97
N LEU A 306 -41.48 53.91 21.41
CA LEU A 306 -41.02 54.54 22.62
C LEU A 306 -41.74 55.89 22.74
N ALA A 307 -42.53 56.03 23.81
CA ALA A 307 -43.26 57.24 24.09
C ALA A 307 -42.26 58.43 24.03
N PRO A 308 -42.58 59.52 23.32
CA PRO A 308 -41.72 60.68 23.25
C PRO A 308 -41.78 61.41 24.59
N GLY A 309 -40.91 61.05 25.52
CA GLY A 309 -40.94 61.66 26.83
C GLY A 309 -39.92 61.10 27.82
N ASP A 310 -38.63 61.22 27.52
CA ASP A 310 -37.70 61.63 28.57
C ASP A 310 -36.44 62.27 27.97
N ARG A 311 -36.38 63.61 28.05
CA ARG A 311 -35.18 64.41 27.76
C ARG A 311 -34.43 64.56 29.08
N SER A 312 -33.45 63.70 29.33
CA SER A 312 -32.42 63.94 30.34
C SER A 312 -31.07 64.17 29.63
N THR A 313 -30.74 65.46 29.53
CA THR A 313 -29.39 66.09 29.56
C THR A 313 -28.17 65.34 29.00
N PRO A 314 -27.45 65.91 28.01
CA PRO A 314 -26.13 65.43 27.60
C PRO A 314 -25.03 65.91 28.56
N SER A 315 -24.27 64.98 29.12
CA SER A 315 -22.99 65.28 29.80
C SER A 315 -21.87 65.54 28.77
N PRO A 316 -20.92 66.45 29.09
CA PRO A 316 -20.00 67.02 28.11
C PRO A 316 -18.81 66.11 27.79
N ARG A 317 -18.44 66.10 26.49
CA ARG A 317 -17.23 65.48 25.94
C ARG A 317 -15.96 66.12 26.52
N GLN A 318 -15.07 65.29 27.06
CA GLN A 318 -13.66 65.61 27.23
C GLN A 318 -12.94 65.47 25.87
N PRO A 319 -12.04 66.40 25.50
CA PRO A 319 -11.19 66.28 24.32
C PRO A 319 -9.87 65.59 24.69
N GLN A 320 -9.43 64.63 23.88
CA GLN A 320 -8.03 64.22 23.82
C GLN A 320 -7.48 64.34 22.39
N PRO A 321 -6.16 64.63 22.26
CA PRO A 321 -5.63 65.38 21.14
C PRO A 321 -5.13 64.50 19.99
N ARG A 322 -5.30 65.02 18.78
CA ARG A 322 -4.67 64.52 17.55
C ARG A 322 -3.18 64.84 17.55
N VAL A 323 -2.34 63.81 17.44
CA VAL A 323 -0.97 63.94 16.93
C VAL A 323 -0.98 63.61 15.44
N ARG A 324 -0.61 64.60 14.63
CA ARG A 324 -0.25 64.46 13.22
C ARG A 324 1.23 64.11 13.12
N LEU A 325 1.57 63.07 12.37
CA LEU A 325 2.85 62.93 11.67
C LEU A 325 2.58 62.46 10.24
N GLY A 326 3.31 63.04 9.28
CA GLY A 326 3.09 62.99 7.84
C GLY A 326 3.63 61.73 7.12
N PRO A 327 3.66 61.76 5.76
CA PRO A 327 3.70 60.61 4.85
C PRO A 327 5.13 60.22 4.41
N PRO A 328 5.40 59.07 3.74
CA PRO A 328 5.25 58.98 2.26
C PRO A 328 5.02 57.56 1.64
N ARG A 329 4.59 57.57 0.35
CA ARG A 329 4.96 56.70 -0.84
C ARG A 329 5.07 55.16 -0.65
N GLY A 330 4.54 54.29 -1.50
CA GLY A 330 3.90 54.33 -2.82
C GLY A 330 3.73 52.89 -3.37
N GLU A 331 3.06 52.76 -4.52
CA GLU A 331 2.86 51.55 -5.38
C GLU A 331 1.69 50.59 -5.02
N PRO A 332 1.13 49.84 -6.00
CA PRO A 332 0.01 50.30 -6.82
C PRO A 332 -1.24 49.40 -6.69
N ALA A 333 -2.35 49.89 -7.25
CA ALA A 333 -3.66 49.25 -7.30
C ALA A 333 -3.84 48.39 -8.56
N GLU A 334 -4.42 47.19 -8.39
CA GLU A 334 -5.15 46.30 -9.31
C GLU A 334 -5.48 45.05 -8.45
N GLU A 335 -6.65 44.42 -8.40
CA GLU A 335 -7.84 44.37 -9.25
C GLU A 335 -8.97 43.65 -8.44
N LEU A 336 -10.22 44.09 -8.62
CA LEU A 336 -11.49 43.34 -8.45
C LEU A 336 -11.85 42.72 -7.09
N ALA A 337 -12.52 43.52 -6.24
CA ALA A 337 -13.53 43.03 -5.30
C ALA A 337 -14.92 43.40 -5.83
N GLU A 338 -15.78 42.39 -6.01
CA GLU A 338 -17.15 42.52 -6.47
C GLU A 338 -18.06 43.25 -5.46
N PRO A 339 -19.09 43.99 -5.92
CA PRO A 339 -19.96 44.76 -5.06
C PRO A 339 -21.12 43.91 -4.52
N THR A 340 -21.06 43.51 -3.26
CA THR A 340 -22.24 43.07 -2.50
C THR A 340 -23.13 44.28 -2.19
N SER A 341 -24.03 44.60 -3.14
CA SER A 341 -25.17 45.49 -2.89
C SER A 341 -26.47 44.78 -3.26
N TYR A 342 -26.94 43.92 -2.37
CA TYR A 342 -28.32 43.45 -2.40
C TYR A 342 -29.23 44.62 -2.00
N ARG A 343 -29.93 45.16 -2.99
CA ARG A 343 -30.93 46.21 -2.83
C ARG A 343 -32.14 45.66 -2.09
N ASP A 344 -32.27 46.16 -0.88
CA ASP A 344 -33.46 46.28 -0.04
C ASP A 344 -34.73 46.57 -0.88
N ARG A 345 -35.53 45.52 -1.11
CA ARG A 345 -36.97 45.63 -1.38
C ARG A 345 -37.66 45.18 -0.11
N GLY A 346 -38.27 46.12 0.61
CA GLY A 346 -39.23 45.83 1.68
C GLY A 346 -40.38 44.99 1.12
N SER A 347 -40.26 43.67 1.27
CA SER A 347 -41.22 42.66 0.86
C SER A 347 -41.99 42.19 2.08
N VAL A 348 -43.19 41.69 1.85
CA VAL A 348 -44.08 41.03 2.81
C VAL A 348 -43.47 39.72 3.39
N ASP A 349 -42.20 39.42 3.04
CA ASP A 349 -41.43 38.22 3.40
C ASP A 349 -40.63 38.30 4.70
N ASP A 350 -40.77 39.35 5.53
CA ASP A 350 -40.13 39.44 6.88
C ASP A 350 -40.47 38.26 7.81
N ARG A 351 -41.37 37.35 7.40
CA ARG A 351 -41.81 36.16 8.15
C ARG A 351 -41.14 34.86 7.72
N LYS A 352 -40.35 34.86 6.65
CA LYS A 352 -39.58 33.69 6.19
C LYS A 352 -38.12 33.91 6.56
N GLN A 353 -37.58 33.08 7.45
CA GLN A 353 -36.15 33.07 7.76
C GLN A 353 -35.51 31.82 7.17
N TRP A 354 -34.41 32.00 6.45
CA TRP A 354 -33.60 30.90 5.94
C TRP A 354 -32.47 30.59 6.92
N ARG A 355 -32.18 29.30 7.15
CA ARG A 355 -31.13 28.81 8.04
C ARG A 355 -30.57 27.48 7.55
N PRO A 356 -29.31 27.14 7.90
CA PRO A 356 -28.84 25.76 7.78
C PRO A 356 -29.63 24.88 8.77
N GLY A 357 -30.24 23.82 8.26
CA GLY A 357 -30.94 22.80 9.04
C GLY A 357 -29.97 21.78 9.63
N SER A 358 -30.20 21.40 10.87
CA SER A 358 -29.46 20.31 11.54
C SER A 358 -29.98 18.91 11.17
N GLY A 359 -31.11 18.83 10.46
CA GLY A 359 -31.88 17.60 10.30
C GLY A 359 -32.77 17.26 11.51
N TYR A 360 -32.83 18.12 12.53
CA TYR A 360 -33.63 17.90 13.73
C TYR A 360 -34.43 19.15 14.16
N ALA A 361 -35.62 18.91 14.70
CA ALA A 361 -36.48 19.94 15.30
C ALA A 361 -37.39 19.29 16.36
N ALA A 362 -38.12 20.09 17.14
CA ALA A 362 -39.07 19.57 18.11
C ALA A 362 -40.43 20.25 18.02
N VAL A 363 -41.48 19.48 18.28
CA VAL A 363 -42.85 19.99 18.43
C VAL A 363 -43.06 20.40 19.88
N VAL A 364 -43.59 21.60 20.10
CA VAL A 364 -43.92 22.10 21.44
C VAL A 364 -45.40 21.86 21.73
N ILE A 365 -45.70 21.06 22.75
CA ILE A 365 -47.06 20.63 23.09
C ILE A 365 -47.39 21.04 24.53
N GLU A 366 -48.49 21.77 24.76
CA GLU A 366 -49.01 21.98 26.10
C GLU A 366 -49.78 20.74 26.59
N VAL A 367 -49.27 20.11 27.65
CA VAL A 367 -49.84 18.90 28.27
C VAL A 367 -50.34 19.20 29.69
N PRO A 368 -51.53 18.73 30.11
CA PRO A 368 -51.97 18.87 31.50
C PRO A 368 -51.04 18.13 32.48
N THR A 369 -50.77 18.71 33.65
CA THR A 369 -49.88 18.13 34.67
C THR A 369 -50.38 16.82 35.27
N THR A 370 -51.67 16.50 35.10
CA THR A 370 -52.30 15.28 35.59
C THR A 370 -52.23 14.11 34.60
N VAL A 371 -51.72 14.33 33.39
CA VAL A 371 -51.69 13.30 32.33
C VAL A 371 -50.55 12.34 32.57
N GLN A 372 -50.83 11.03 32.51
CA GLN A 372 -49.80 10.00 32.56
C GLN A 372 -49.30 9.64 31.15
N THR A 373 -50.20 9.62 30.16
CA THR A 373 -49.86 9.23 28.80
C THR A 373 -50.33 10.24 27.75
N VAL A 374 -49.46 10.56 26.79
CA VAL A 374 -49.74 11.44 25.65
C VAL A 374 -49.64 10.63 24.35
N HIS A 375 -50.75 10.59 23.60
CA HIS A 375 -50.81 10.03 22.26
C HIS A 375 -50.58 11.14 21.23
N THR A 376 -49.54 11.01 20.43
CA THR A 376 -49.23 11.96 19.35
C THR A 376 -49.35 11.27 18.00
N VAL A 377 -49.94 11.98 17.05
CA VAL A 377 -50.19 11.51 15.69
C VAL A 377 -49.69 12.55 14.69
N TYR A 378 -48.76 12.18 13.81
CA TYR A 378 -48.31 13.01 12.69
C TYR A 378 -48.98 12.54 11.39
N ARG A 379 -49.68 13.48 10.71
CA ARG A 379 -50.41 13.27 9.45
C ARG A 379 -51.32 12.03 9.41
N ASP A 380 -51.86 11.63 10.56
CA ASP A 380 -52.68 10.42 10.74
C ASP A 380 -51.96 9.08 10.46
N GLU A 381 -50.65 9.11 10.18
CA GLU A 381 -49.82 7.97 9.79
C GLU A 381 -48.91 7.49 10.93
N ILE A 382 -48.12 8.39 11.51
CA ILE A 382 -47.13 8.05 12.54
C ILE A 382 -47.76 8.30 13.91
N ARG A 383 -47.92 7.23 14.69
CA ARG A 383 -48.51 7.28 16.04
C ARG A 383 -47.47 6.92 17.08
N VAL A 384 -47.39 7.73 18.12
CA VAL A 384 -46.49 7.50 19.25
C VAL A 384 -47.28 7.68 20.55
N GLU A 385 -47.09 6.75 21.46
CA GLU A 385 -47.59 6.80 22.82
C GLU A 385 -46.43 7.09 23.78
N LEU A 386 -46.57 8.14 24.59
CA LEU A 386 -45.51 8.67 25.44
C LEU A 386 -45.97 8.66 26.90
N ASP A 387 -45.25 7.91 27.74
CA ASP A 387 -45.40 7.89 29.19
C ASP A 387 -44.65 9.11 29.77
N VAL A 388 -45.41 10.05 30.35
CA VAL A 388 -44.90 11.30 30.92
C VAL A 388 -43.91 11.03 32.04
N ALA A 389 -44.20 10.05 32.91
CA ALA A 389 -43.32 9.71 34.02
C ALA A 389 -41.98 9.18 33.52
N TRP A 390 -41.96 8.40 32.43
CA TRP A 390 -40.73 7.93 31.80
C TRP A 390 -39.92 9.07 31.15
N LEU A 391 -40.58 10.02 30.49
CA LEU A 391 -39.92 11.18 29.88
C LEU A 391 -39.19 12.05 30.92
N GLU A 392 -39.75 12.22 32.12
CA GLU A 392 -39.08 12.96 33.21
C GLU A 392 -37.72 12.34 33.57
N THR A 393 -37.62 11.01 33.48
CA THR A 393 -36.44 10.24 33.89
C THR A 393 -35.27 10.32 32.92
N LEU A 394 -35.51 10.69 31.66
CA LEU A 394 -34.54 10.53 30.59
C LEU A 394 -33.30 11.41 30.77
N HIS A 395 -33.50 12.67 31.16
CA HIS A 395 -32.43 13.65 31.31
C HIS A 395 -31.73 13.57 32.66
N GLU A 396 -32.33 12.88 33.64
CA GLU A 396 -31.75 12.77 34.98
C GLU A 396 -30.43 12.01 34.96
N SER A 397 -29.43 12.55 35.65
CA SER A 397 -28.16 11.88 35.87
C SER A 397 -28.35 10.74 36.87
N VAL A 398 -28.05 9.52 36.42
CA VAL A 398 -28.13 8.33 37.27
C VAL A 398 -26.99 8.30 38.30
N ALA A 399 -25.91 9.05 38.07
CA ALA A 399 -24.77 9.13 38.96
C ALA A 399 -25.10 9.83 40.30
N ASP A 400 -26.06 10.77 40.28
CA ASP A 400 -26.43 11.57 41.45
C ASP A 400 -27.47 10.88 42.36
N LEU A 401 -27.96 9.70 41.95
CA LEU A 401 -28.97 8.95 42.68
C LEU A 401 -28.35 8.04 43.75
N SER A 402 -29.15 7.78 44.81
CA SER A 402 -28.81 6.75 45.79
C SER A 402 -28.62 5.38 45.10
N PRO A 403 -27.79 4.46 45.60
CA PRO A 403 -27.56 3.16 44.96
C PRO A 403 -28.85 2.38 44.67
N ALA A 404 -29.84 2.43 45.58
CA ALA A 404 -31.13 1.78 45.41
C ALA A 404 -31.98 2.43 44.29
N ASP A 405 -32.04 3.77 44.26
CA ASP A 405 -32.80 4.50 43.25
C ASP A 405 -32.15 4.39 41.87
N ARG A 406 -30.82 4.44 41.81
CA ARG A 406 -30.03 4.19 40.60
C ARG A 406 -30.30 2.81 40.01
N MET A 407 -30.27 1.77 40.84
CA MET A 407 -30.57 0.41 40.40
C MET A 407 -32.02 0.29 39.90
N LYS A 408 -32.99 0.83 40.64
CA LYS A 408 -34.40 0.86 40.22
C LYS A 408 -34.57 1.59 38.88
N ARG A 409 -33.86 2.71 38.68
CA ARG A 409 -33.89 3.50 37.45
C ARG A 409 -33.28 2.73 36.27
N ILE A 410 -32.13 2.09 36.47
CA ILE A 410 -31.47 1.27 35.44
C ILE A 410 -32.35 0.07 35.04
N GLU A 411 -32.96 -0.61 36.01
CA GLU A 411 -33.92 -1.70 35.74
C GLU A 411 -35.12 -1.21 34.91
N GLY A 412 -35.61 0.00 35.18
CA GLY A 412 -36.65 0.63 34.36
C GLY A 412 -36.20 0.85 32.91
N PHE A 413 -34.96 1.26 32.67
CA PHE A 413 -34.43 1.39 31.30
C PHE A 413 -34.19 0.04 30.62
N ILE A 414 -33.73 -0.98 31.35
CA ILE A 414 -33.60 -2.36 30.87
C ILE A 414 -34.96 -2.89 30.40
N GLU A 415 -36.03 -2.69 31.17
CA GLU A 415 -37.39 -3.07 30.79
C GLU A 415 -37.83 -2.35 29.50
N LYS A 416 -37.62 -1.02 29.45
CA LYS A 416 -38.03 -0.19 28.30
C LYS A 416 -37.20 -0.46 27.03
N ALA A 417 -35.96 -0.94 27.14
CA ALA A 417 -35.14 -1.35 25.99
C ALA A 417 -35.75 -2.54 25.23
N SER A 418 -36.58 -3.35 25.90
CA SER A 418 -37.33 -4.46 25.29
C SER A 418 -38.75 -4.05 24.84
N SER A 419 -39.07 -2.75 24.83
CA SER A 419 -40.37 -2.25 24.40
C SER A 419 -40.66 -2.59 22.94
N SER A 420 -41.91 -2.93 22.63
CA SER A 420 -42.38 -3.08 21.23
C SER A 420 -42.43 -1.76 20.48
N ASN A 421 -42.39 -0.62 21.19
CA ASN A 421 -42.28 0.70 20.59
C ASN A 421 -40.79 1.01 20.33
N PRO A 422 -40.34 1.05 19.05
CA PRO A 422 -38.93 1.21 18.70
C PRO A 422 -38.34 2.54 19.16
N LEU A 423 -39.17 3.60 19.30
CA LEU A 423 -38.74 4.90 19.80
C LEU A 423 -38.37 4.87 21.28
N ILE A 424 -39.18 4.18 22.08
CA ILE A 424 -38.93 3.99 23.52
C ILE A 424 -37.71 3.07 23.70
N ALA A 425 -37.67 1.97 22.96
CA ALA A 425 -36.58 1.01 23.01
C ALA A 425 -35.24 1.65 22.62
N SER A 426 -35.15 2.38 21.50
CA SER A 426 -33.91 3.02 21.07
C SER A 426 -33.45 4.06 22.09
N THR A 427 -34.35 4.90 22.60
CA THR A 427 -34.00 5.91 23.60
C THR A 427 -33.51 5.28 24.92
N ALA A 428 -34.16 4.20 25.36
CA ALA A 428 -33.71 3.45 26.54
C ALA A 428 -32.33 2.81 26.32
N VAL A 429 -32.08 2.24 25.13
CA VAL A 429 -30.77 1.72 24.73
C VAL A 429 -29.70 2.81 24.74
N GLY A 430 -29.99 3.99 24.18
CA GLY A 430 -29.07 5.13 24.22
C GLY A 430 -28.76 5.59 25.64
N LYS A 431 -29.77 5.63 26.54
CA LYS A 431 -29.55 5.94 27.96
C LYS A 431 -28.68 4.91 28.65
N LEU A 432 -28.91 3.62 28.39
CA LEU A 432 -28.07 2.53 28.90
C LEU A 432 -26.63 2.63 28.38
N GLY A 433 -26.44 3.05 27.12
CA GLY A 433 -25.13 3.36 26.54
C GLY A 433 -24.40 4.50 27.27
N LEU A 434 -25.10 5.60 27.58
CA LEU A 434 -24.54 6.71 28.36
C LEU A 434 -24.16 6.28 29.78
N ILE A 435 -25.00 5.47 30.43
CA ILE A 435 -24.73 4.92 31.77
C ILE A 435 -23.49 4.02 31.71
N ARG A 436 -23.41 3.13 30.72
CA ARG A 436 -22.24 2.28 30.46
C ARG A 436 -20.96 3.11 30.28
N GLY A 437 -21.01 4.14 29.44
CA GLY A 437 -19.88 5.05 29.20
C GLY A 437 -19.43 5.78 30.47
N GLY A 438 -20.37 6.32 31.25
CA GLY A 438 -20.07 7.00 32.52
C GLY A 438 -19.47 6.08 33.59
N LEU A 439 -19.90 4.81 33.64
CA LEU A 439 -19.33 3.81 34.56
C LEU A 439 -17.91 3.38 34.16
N ALA A 440 -17.57 3.40 32.87
CA ALA A 440 -16.23 3.05 32.37
C ALA A 440 -15.24 4.22 32.43
N GLY A 441 -15.67 5.44 32.11
CA GLY A 441 -14.82 6.64 31.97
C GLY A 441 -14.09 7.06 33.26
N ASP A 442 -14.63 6.73 34.44
CA ASP A 442 -13.97 6.97 35.73
C ASP A 442 -12.66 6.17 35.90
N SER A 443 -12.41 5.16 35.05
CA SER A 443 -11.21 4.30 35.13
C SER A 443 -10.18 4.55 34.02
N SER A 444 -10.53 5.23 32.93
CA SER A 444 -9.63 5.46 31.77
C SER A 444 -8.84 6.77 31.83
N GLN A 445 -9.18 7.71 32.72
CA GLN A 445 -8.36 8.93 32.97
C GLN A 445 -7.12 8.67 33.85
N ALA A 446 -6.52 7.49 33.75
CA ALA A 446 -5.20 7.24 34.32
C ALA A 446 -4.17 8.01 33.48
N VAL A 447 -3.76 9.19 33.96
CA VAL A 447 -2.63 9.93 33.39
C VAL A 447 -1.41 9.00 33.37
N PRO A 448 -0.70 8.83 32.23
CA PRO A 448 0.48 7.98 32.15
C PRO A 448 1.48 8.38 33.26
N GLY A 449 1.71 7.49 34.22
CA GLY A 449 2.60 7.71 35.37
C GLY A 449 1.93 7.85 36.75
N PHE A 450 0.60 7.84 36.84
CA PHE A 450 -0.12 7.74 38.12
C PHE A 450 -0.76 6.35 38.28
N GLU A 451 -0.64 5.75 39.47
CA GLU A 451 -1.35 4.51 39.80
C GLU A 451 -2.86 4.73 39.60
N PRO A 452 -3.55 3.86 38.85
CA PRO A 452 -4.99 3.98 38.64
C PRO A 452 -5.68 3.95 40.01
N ALA A 453 -6.59 4.91 40.23
CA ALA A 453 -7.40 4.92 41.45
C ALA A 453 -8.07 3.54 41.61
N PRO A 454 -8.05 2.94 42.81
CA PRO A 454 -8.63 1.63 43.02
C PRO A 454 -10.09 1.63 42.54
N PRO A 455 -10.53 0.59 41.80
CA PRO A 455 -11.88 0.52 41.26
C PRO A 455 -12.88 0.75 42.39
N ARG A 456 -13.83 1.66 42.19
CA ARG A 456 -14.85 1.96 43.22
C ARG A 456 -15.57 0.65 43.57
N PRO A 457 -15.52 0.19 44.83
CA PRO A 457 -16.06 -1.12 45.24
C PRO A 457 -17.60 -1.22 45.15
N ASP A 458 -18.28 -0.13 44.83
CA ASP A 458 -19.75 -0.02 44.90
C ASP A 458 -20.48 -0.20 43.58
N VAL A 459 -19.79 -0.36 42.44
CA VAL A 459 -20.46 -0.64 41.16
C VAL A 459 -20.60 -2.15 41.00
N ASP A 460 -21.82 -2.66 41.20
CA ASP A 460 -22.14 -4.08 41.07
C ASP A 460 -21.81 -4.58 39.66
N SER A 461 -20.78 -5.41 39.52
CA SER A 461 -20.36 -6.01 38.25
C SER A 461 -21.49 -6.76 37.55
N LYS A 462 -22.49 -7.23 38.31
CA LYS A 462 -23.71 -7.84 37.78
C LYS A 462 -24.57 -6.85 37.02
N LEU A 463 -24.65 -5.60 37.49
CA LEU A 463 -25.45 -4.56 36.85
C LEU A 463 -24.85 -4.16 35.50
N ILE A 464 -23.53 -3.94 35.44
CA ILE A 464 -22.83 -3.69 34.18
C ILE A 464 -23.05 -4.87 33.23
N SER A 465 -22.84 -6.11 33.70
CA SER A 465 -23.05 -7.31 32.87
C SER A 465 -24.48 -7.40 32.32
N ARG A 466 -25.48 -6.95 33.09
CA ARG A 466 -26.88 -6.91 32.67
C ARG A 466 -27.17 -5.80 31.66
N ILE A 467 -26.58 -4.62 31.82
CA ILE A 467 -26.63 -3.54 30.83
C ILE A 467 -26.02 -4.03 29.51
N GLU A 468 -24.82 -4.61 29.56
CA GLU A 468 -24.11 -5.18 28.40
C GLU A 468 -24.93 -6.26 27.70
N GLN A 469 -25.62 -7.12 28.46
CA GLN A 469 -26.52 -8.14 27.89
C GLN A 469 -27.68 -7.50 27.11
N VAL A 470 -28.34 -6.48 27.67
CA VAL A 470 -29.45 -5.79 26.99
C VAL A 470 -28.97 -5.06 25.74
N LEU A 471 -27.80 -4.41 25.81
CA LEU A 471 -27.21 -3.76 24.64
C LEU A 471 -26.86 -4.79 23.55
N ALA A 472 -26.29 -5.95 23.94
CA ALA A 472 -26.01 -7.05 23.03
C ALA A 472 -27.29 -7.60 22.38
N ASP A 473 -28.35 -7.84 23.16
CA ASP A 473 -29.65 -8.29 22.64
C ASP A 473 -30.26 -7.26 21.68
N SER A 474 -30.07 -5.97 21.97
CA SER A 474 -30.57 -4.85 21.14
C SER A 474 -29.87 -4.74 19.79
N LEU A 475 -28.61 -5.18 19.66
CA LEU A 475 -27.93 -5.30 18.35
C LEU A 475 -28.66 -6.29 17.41
N GLY A 476 -29.36 -7.27 17.98
CA GLY A 476 -30.17 -8.26 17.25
C GLY A 476 -31.60 -7.83 17.00
N SER A 477 -32.00 -6.61 17.37
CA SER A 477 -33.38 -6.15 17.23
C SER A 477 -33.85 -6.17 15.77
N SER A 478 -35.12 -6.51 15.54
CA SER A 478 -35.73 -6.37 14.20
C SER A 478 -35.86 -4.90 13.78
N HIS A 479 -35.86 -3.96 14.73
CA HIS A 479 -36.03 -2.53 14.47
C HIS A 479 -34.68 -1.85 14.26
N GLU A 480 -34.47 -1.25 13.08
CA GLU A 480 -33.22 -0.56 12.75
C GLU A 480 -32.82 0.55 13.73
N PRO A 481 -33.73 1.44 14.22
CA PRO A 481 -33.35 2.48 15.17
C PRO A 481 -32.78 1.92 16.48
N VAL A 482 -33.32 0.80 16.96
CA VAL A 482 -32.86 0.12 18.18
C VAL A 482 -31.49 -0.50 17.95
N ARG A 483 -31.30 -1.20 16.83
CA ARG A 483 -29.99 -1.79 16.46
C ARG A 483 -28.91 -0.71 16.29
N HIS A 484 -29.23 0.36 15.57
CA HIS A 484 -28.28 1.45 15.31
C HIS A 484 -27.88 2.13 16.63
N GLU A 485 -28.84 2.39 17.52
CA GLU A 485 -28.50 2.98 18.82
C GLU A 485 -27.68 2.02 19.70
N ALA A 486 -27.98 0.72 19.65
CA ALA A 486 -27.16 -0.29 20.32
C ALA A 486 -25.73 -0.31 19.75
N PHE A 487 -25.57 -0.20 18.44
CA PHE A 487 -24.27 -0.08 17.79
C PHE A 487 -23.50 1.16 18.24
N VAL A 488 -24.15 2.33 18.24
CA VAL A 488 -23.54 3.58 18.74
C VAL A 488 -23.10 3.40 20.20
N SER A 489 -23.97 2.81 21.02
CA SER A 489 -23.76 2.62 22.47
C SER A 489 -22.71 1.58 22.84
N VAL A 490 -22.47 0.59 21.98
CA VAL A 490 -21.53 -0.51 22.22
C VAL A 490 -20.20 -0.25 21.52
N VAL A 491 -20.25 0.14 20.25
CA VAL A 491 -19.08 0.18 19.35
C VAL A 491 -18.47 1.57 19.25
N LEU A 492 -19.28 2.63 19.19
CA LEU A 492 -18.75 3.99 18.99
C LEU A 492 -18.39 4.72 20.29
N THR A 493 -18.83 4.20 21.44
CA THR A 493 -18.39 4.71 22.75
C THR A 493 -16.95 4.30 23.05
N GLU A 494 -16.25 5.06 23.89
CA GLU A 494 -14.89 4.72 24.35
C GLU A 494 -14.84 3.58 25.39
N ALA A 495 -15.98 3.20 25.97
CA ALA A 495 -16.05 2.11 26.93
C ALA A 495 -15.69 0.76 26.27
N PRO A 496 -14.74 -0.02 26.81
CA PRO A 496 -14.29 -1.28 26.20
C PRO A 496 -15.43 -2.31 26.15
N LEU A 497 -15.42 -3.20 25.16
CA LEU A 497 -16.49 -4.19 25.00
C LEU A 497 -16.59 -5.12 26.22
N GLY A 498 -17.79 -5.21 26.80
CA GLY A 498 -18.04 -6.08 27.95
C GLY A 498 -18.01 -7.57 27.58
N PRO A 499 -17.71 -8.47 28.53
CA PRO A 499 -17.72 -9.92 28.29
C PRO A 499 -19.03 -10.44 27.70
N SER A 500 -20.19 -9.96 28.17
CA SER A 500 -21.50 -10.37 27.65
C SER A 500 -21.66 -10.08 26.15
N VAL A 501 -21.18 -8.92 25.68
CA VAL A 501 -21.20 -8.55 24.25
C VAL A 501 -20.27 -9.47 23.46
N MET A 502 -19.04 -9.67 23.95
CA MET A 502 -18.05 -10.52 23.28
C MET A 502 -18.54 -11.97 23.18
N GLU A 503 -19.12 -12.51 24.25
CA GLU A 503 -19.73 -13.85 24.28
C GLU A 503 -20.91 -13.97 23.32
N GLY A 504 -21.77 -12.94 23.26
CA GLY A 504 -22.89 -12.87 22.32
C GLY A 504 -22.45 -12.91 20.86
N LEU A 505 -21.37 -12.20 20.50
CA LEU A 505 -20.81 -12.20 19.14
C LEU A 505 -20.08 -13.51 18.79
N HIS A 506 -19.43 -14.14 19.77
CA HIS A 506 -18.69 -15.37 19.58
C HIS A 506 -19.59 -16.63 19.55
N GLY A 507 -20.71 -16.61 20.29
CA GLY A 507 -21.55 -17.77 20.54
C GLY A 507 -22.33 -18.31 19.33
N PRO A 508 -22.96 -19.49 19.45
CA PRO A 508 -23.68 -20.15 18.34
C PRO A 508 -24.95 -19.42 17.89
N GLN A 509 -25.50 -18.54 18.72
CA GLN A 509 -26.60 -17.64 18.31
C GLN A 509 -26.09 -16.30 17.75
N GLY A 510 -24.76 -16.16 17.65
CA GLY A 510 -24.08 -14.92 17.26
C GLY A 510 -24.48 -14.42 15.89
N SER A 511 -24.94 -15.25 14.94
CA SER A 511 -25.35 -14.75 13.62
C SER A 511 -26.49 -13.74 13.64
N LYS A 512 -27.42 -13.85 14.59
CA LYS A 512 -28.51 -12.85 14.72
C LYS A 512 -27.99 -11.47 15.15
N LEU A 513 -26.92 -11.43 15.93
CA LEU A 513 -26.33 -10.21 16.46
C LEU A 513 -25.22 -9.67 15.53
N ALA A 514 -24.34 -10.56 15.10
CA ALA A 514 -23.09 -10.26 14.43
C ALA A 514 -23.28 -9.91 12.95
N LEU A 515 -24.23 -10.51 12.22
CA LEU A 515 -24.42 -10.18 10.80
C LEU A 515 -24.91 -8.74 10.60
N PRO A 516 -25.96 -8.26 11.31
CA PRO A 516 -26.35 -6.84 11.24
C PRO A 516 -25.25 -5.90 11.72
N LEU A 517 -24.50 -6.30 12.76
CA LEU A 517 -23.36 -5.54 13.27
C LEU A 517 -22.26 -5.39 12.20
N LEU A 518 -21.87 -6.48 11.54
CA LEU A 518 -20.86 -6.48 10.48
C LEU A 518 -21.24 -5.57 9.31
N ASP A 519 -22.54 -5.54 8.94
CA ASP A 519 -23.04 -4.63 7.91
C ASP A 519 -22.93 -3.15 8.33
N GLN A 520 -23.04 -2.83 9.63
CA GLN A 520 -22.82 -1.47 10.14
C GLN A 520 -21.34 -1.13 10.27
N LEU A 521 -20.51 -2.10 10.70
CA LEU A 521 -19.05 -1.94 10.76
C LEU A 521 -18.47 -1.68 9.37
N GLU A 522 -18.93 -2.40 8.35
CA GLU A 522 -18.48 -2.19 6.96
C GLU A 522 -18.76 -0.76 6.48
N ARG A 523 -19.98 -0.24 6.71
CA ARG A 523 -20.33 1.14 6.34
C ARG A 523 -19.41 2.16 7.04
N LEU A 524 -19.24 2.01 8.34
CA LEU A 524 -18.38 2.89 9.13
C LEU A 524 -16.92 2.84 8.67
N LEU A 525 -16.39 1.64 8.37
CA LEU A 525 -15.01 1.46 7.93
C LEU A 525 -14.79 2.07 6.54
N VAL A 526 -15.73 1.87 5.62
CA VAL A 526 -15.72 2.51 4.29
C VAL A 526 -15.71 4.04 4.41
N GLU A 527 -16.56 4.61 5.26
CA GLU A 527 -16.58 6.06 5.54
C GLU A 527 -15.23 6.52 6.14
N SER A 528 -14.70 5.79 7.12
CA SER A 528 -13.43 6.14 7.78
C SER A 528 -12.22 6.08 6.83
N ARG A 529 -12.28 5.22 5.80
CA ARG A 529 -11.21 5.05 4.81
C ARG A 529 -11.14 6.22 3.82
N ALA A 530 -12.28 6.82 3.48
CA ALA A 530 -12.31 8.02 2.63
C ALA A 530 -11.51 9.18 3.23
N ASP A 531 -11.41 9.20 4.56
CA ASP A 531 -10.72 10.24 5.34
C ASP A 531 -9.28 9.86 5.74
N ALA A 532 -8.80 8.67 5.34
CA ALA A 532 -7.48 8.19 5.72
C ALA A 532 -6.37 8.95 4.98
N THR A 533 -5.77 9.93 5.64
CA THR A 533 -4.49 10.52 5.23
C THR A 533 -3.34 9.56 5.59
N PRO A 534 -2.32 9.36 4.73
CA PRO A 534 -1.12 8.61 5.11
C PRO A 534 -0.48 9.27 6.32
N MET A 535 -0.67 8.68 7.50
CA MET A 535 -0.24 9.28 8.75
C MET A 535 1.25 8.97 8.97
N ASP A 536 2.04 9.99 9.33
CA ASP A 536 3.45 9.86 9.65
C ASP A 536 3.61 8.97 10.90
N GLN A 537 4.09 7.73 10.72
CA GLN A 537 4.06 6.62 11.69
C GLN A 537 5.04 6.77 12.88
N ARG A 538 5.16 7.95 13.47
CA ARG A 538 6.14 8.24 14.53
C ARG A 538 5.68 7.92 15.96
N HIS A 539 4.48 7.39 16.17
CA HIS A 539 4.07 6.97 17.51
C HIS A 539 4.70 5.61 17.85
N GLU A 540 5.83 5.67 18.58
CA GLU A 540 6.52 4.52 19.16
C GLU A 540 5.68 3.90 20.29
N VAL A 541 5.18 2.69 20.08
CA VAL A 541 4.70 1.82 21.15
C VAL A 541 5.93 1.20 21.81
N LEU A 542 6.30 1.69 23.00
CA LEU A 542 7.37 1.20 23.88
C LEU A 542 6.98 -0.13 24.56
N GLY A 543 6.78 -1.19 23.77
CA GLY A 543 6.58 -2.56 24.26
C GLY A 543 7.68 -3.50 23.77
N ASP A 544 8.28 -4.27 24.67
CA ASP A 544 9.30 -5.29 24.36
C ASP A 544 8.72 -6.59 23.75
N ASP A 545 7.42 -6.62 23.43
CA ASP A 545 6.79 -7.81 22.87
C ASP A 545 7.20 -8.03 21.40
N ARG A 546 7.98 -9.09 21.16
CA ARG A 546 8.42 -9.51 19.82
C ARG A 546 7.25 -9.70 18.87
N GLN A 547 6.09 -10.19 19.34
CA GLN A 547 4.92 -10.39 18.48
C GLN A 547 4.32 -9.05 18.05
N ALA A 548 4.30 -8.04 18.93
CA ALA A 548 3.84 -6.70 18.59
C ALA A 548 4.77 -6.01 17.58
N ARG A 549 6.10 -6.18 17.72
CA ARG A 549 7.08 -5.68 16.74
C ARG A 549 6.89 -6.32 15.37
N LEU A 550 6.73 -7.64 15.34
CA LEU A 550 6.46 -8.38 14.12
C LEU A 550 5.16 -7.89 13.46
N MET A 551 4.07 -7.78 14.22
CA MET A 551 2.80 -7.30 13.69
C MET A 551 2.91 -5.87 13.15
N LYS A 552 3.64 -5.00 13.84
CA LYS A 552 3.92 -3.63 13.37
C LYS A 552 4.63 -3.64 12.02
N ALA A 553 5.64 -4.50 11.85
CA ALA A 553 6.35 -4.65 10.58
C ALA A 553 5.44 -5.21 9.47
N VAL A 554 4.60 -6.20 9.79
CA VAL A 554 3.66 -6.85 8.85
C VAL A 554 2.65 -5.87 8.25
N VAL A 555 2.18 -4.89 9.03
CA VAL A 555 1.15 -3.92 8.59
C VAL A 555 1.70 -2.53 8.27
N ALA A 556 3.02 -2.36 8.27
CA ALA A 556 3.67 -1.05 8.10
C ALA A 556 3.30 -0.35 6.79
N GLU A 557 3.06 -1.11 5.72
CA GLU A 557 2.69 -0.59 4.40
C GLU A 557 1.19 -0.30 4.25
N LEU A 558 0.36 -0.66 5.23
CA LEU A 558 -1.10 -0.49 5.15
C LEU A 558 -1.55 0.87 5.68
N PRO A 559 -2.65 1.43 5.15
CA PRO A 559 -3.26 2.64 5.69
C PRO A 559 -3.78 2.38 7.11
N THR A 560 -3.78 3.42 7.95
CA THR A 560 -4.39 3.37 9.28
C THR A 560 -5.83 3.86 9.23
N SER A 561 -6.72 3.18 9.96
CA SER A 561 -8.10 3.63 10.15
C SER A 561 -8.22 4.65 11.29
N ARG A 562 -9.20 5.55 11.19
CA ARG A 562 -9.65 6.45 12.28
C ARG A 562 -10.80 5.87 13.10
N ALA A 563 -11.30 4.69 12.75
CA ALA A 563 -12.40 4.08 13.47
C ALA A 563 -12.02 3.79 14.94
N PRO A 564 -12.98 3.88 15.89
CA PRO A 564 -12.74 3.57 17.30
C PRO A 564 -12.17 2.16 17.50
N VAL A 565 -11.35 1.96 18.55
CA VAL A 565 -10.72 0.65 18.84
C VAL A 565 -11.76 -0.48 18.95
N ASN A 566 -12.91 -0.18 19.54
CA ASN A 566 -14.03 -1.11 19.71
C ASN A 566 -14.59 -1.67 18.39
N VAL A 567 -14.46 -0.94 17.28
CA VAL A 567 -14.81 -1.45 15.93
C VAL A 567 -13.98 -2.68 15.61
N PHE A 568 -12.67 -2.60 15.86
CA PHE A 568 -11.76 -3.71 15.59
C PHE A 568 -11.87 -4.82 16.64
N GLU A 569 -12.25 -4.52 17.88
CA GLU A 569 -12.52 -5.55 18.90
C GLU A 569 -13.80 -6.32 18.58
N ALA A 570 -14.87 -5.64 18.17
CA ALA A 570 -16.10 -6.27 17.71
C ALA A 570 -15.84 -7.16 16.49
N LEU A 571 -15.05 -6.65 15.53
CA LEU A 571 -14.62 -7.41 14.35
C LEU A 571 -13.79 -8.64 14.75
N ALA A 572 -12.86 -8.51 15.70
CA ALA A 572 -12.07 -9.63 16.22
C ALA A 572 -12.96 -10.71 16.88
N CYS A 573 -14.01 -10.31 17.60
CA CYS A 573 -14.99 -11.25 18.16
C CYS A 573 -15.75 -11.99 17.06
N CYS A 574 -16.19 -11.28 16.01
CA CYS A 574 -16.89 -11.87 14.87
C CYS A 574 -16.00 -12.84 14.08
N LEU A 575 -14.72 -12.50 13.87
CA LEU A 575 -13.73 -13.38 13.23
C LEU A 575 -13.50 -14.69 14.00
N ARG A 576 -13.72 -14.64 15.33
CA ARG A 576 -13.61 -15.81 16.21
C ARG A 576 -14.94 -16.57 16.35
N SER A 577 -16.04 -16.10 15.77
CA SER A 577 -17.37 -16.70 15.96
C SER A 577 -17.41 -18.19 15.61
N GLN A 578 -18.21 -18.95 16.36
CA GLN A 578 -18.46 -20.37 16.07
C GLN A 578 -19.35 -20.58 14.84
N ASP A 579 -20.08 -19.53 14.42
CA ASP A 579 -20.87 -19.56 13.18
C ASP A 579 -19.97 -19.21 11.99
N ALA A 580 -19.76 -20.20 11.10
CA ALA A 580 -18.92 -20.06 9.92
C ALA A 580 -19.36 -18.90 9.01
N LYS A 581 -20.67 -18.59 8.93
CA LYS A 581 -21.17 -17.48 8.11
C LYS A 581 -20.76 -16.13 8.67
N VAL A 582 -20.74 -15.99 9.99
CA VAL A 582 -20.29 -14.77 10.68
C VAL A 582 -18.79 -14.58 10.47
N ALA A 583 -18.02 -15.64 10.67
CA ALA A 583 -16.57 -15.60 10.48
C ALA A 583 -16.20 -15.28 9.02
N GLU A 584 -16.89 -15.87 8.04
CA GLU A 584 -16.71 -15.58 6.61
C GLU A 584 -17.04 -14.12 6.30
N ARG A 585 -18.21 -13.63 6.74
CA ARG A 585 -18.60 -12.23 6.54
C ARG A 585 -17.62 -11.27 7.21
N ALA A 586 -17.11 -11.60 8.39
CA ALA A 586 -16.11 -10.79 9.08
C ALA A 586 -14.78 -10.72 8.30
N VAL A 587 -14.36 -11.82 7.66
CA VAL A 587 -13.20 -11.83 6.75
C VAL A 587 -13.45 -10.89 5.58
N GLU A 588 -14.63 -10.93 4.95
CA GLU A 588 -14.98 -10.00 3.86
C GLU A 588 -14.88 -8.54 4.29
N VAL A 589 -15.38 -8.19 5.48
CA VAL A 589 -15.30 -6.82 6.02
C VAL A 589 -13.84 -6.40 6.24
N VAL A 590 -12.97 -7.27 6.77
CA VAL A 590 -11.54 -6.98 6.93
C VAL A 590 -10.86 -6.77 5.57
N LEU A 591 -11.16 -7.61 4.58
CA LEU A 591 -10.59 -7.51 3.24
C LEU A 591 -11.08 -6.24 2.50
N GLY A 592 -12.33 -5.82 2.72
CA GLY A 592 -12.89 -4.59 2.17
C GLY A 592 -12.29 -3.33 2.79
N ASP A 593 -12.04 -3.36 4.10
CA ASP A 593 -11.39 -2.27 4.84
C ASP A 593 -9.90 -2.14 4.47
N GLY A 594 -9.13 -3.22 4.63
CA GLY A 594 -7.71 -3.29 4.25
C GLY A 594 -6.75 -2.44 5.08
N THR A 595 -7.17 -1.96 6.26
CA THR A 595 -6.33 -1.14 7.13
C THR A 595 -5.43 -1.97 8.05
N ALA A 596 -4.37 -1.35 8.56
CA ALA A 596 -3.44 -1.97 9.50
C ALA A 596 -4.15 -2.55 10.74
N GLN A 597 -5.13 -1.82 11.29
CA GLN A 597 -5.86 -2.23 12.49
C GLN A 597 -6.74 -3.45 12.24
N SER A 598 -7.46 -3.53 11.11
CA SER A 598 -8.31 -4.68 10.79
C SER A 598 -7.47 -5.92 10.48
N VAL A 599 -6.38 -5.77 9.70
CA VAL A 599 -5.45 -6.88 9.40
C VAL A 599 -4.78 -7.42 10.66
N THR A 600 -4.44 -6.54 11.63
CA THR A 600 -3.86 -6.98 12.90
C THR A 600 -4.78 -7.93 13.69
N ARG A 601 -6.11 -7.80 13.54
CA ARG A 601 -7.07 -8.72 14.19
C ARG A 601 -7.08 -10.13 13.61
N LEU A 602 -6.46 -10.33 12.44
CA LEU A 602 -6.33 -11.65 11.81
C LEU A 602 -5.18 -12.50 12.39
N ALA A 603 -4.32 -11.95 13.26
CA ALA A 603 -3.18 -12.69 13.83
C ALA A 603 -3.62 -13.90 14.69
N ASP A 604 -4.77 -13.81 15.35
CA ASP A 604 -5.31 -14.81 16.28
C ASP A 604 -6.57 -15.51 15.74
N LEU A 605 -6.66 -15.71 14.43
CA LEU A 605 -7.80 -16.40 13.82
C LEU A 605 -7.88 -17.88 14.23
N PRO A 606 -9.10 -18.40 14.49
CA PRO A 606 -9.34 -19.84 14.56
C PRO A 606 -9.04 -20.53 13.22
N GLY A 607 -8.74 -21.83 13.26
CA GLY A 607 -8.39 -22.61 12.05
C GLY A 607 -9.44 -22.54 10.93
N GLY A 608 -10.74 -22.60 11.26
CA GLY A 608 -11.82 -22.49 10.28
C GLY A 608 -11.82 -21.15 9.53
N THR A 609 -11.68 -20.04 10.26
CA THR A 609 -11.62 -18.69 9.67
C THR A 609 -10.37 -18.49 8.82
N ARG A 610 -9.25 -19.14 9.17
CA ARG A 610 -8.01 -19.10 8.37
C ARG A 610 -8.15 -19.79 7.02
N VAL A 611 -8.90 -20.89 6.95
CA VAL A 611 -9.23 -21.55 5.67
C VAL A 611 -10.01 -20.59 4.78
N VAL A 612 -11.02 -19.91 5.33
CA VAL A 612 -11.80 -18.91 4.58
C VAL A 612 -10.92 -17.77 4.08
N LEU A 613 -10.04 -17.22 4.93
CA LEU A 613 -9.11 -16.17 4.53
C LEU A 613 -8.15 -16.63 3.41
N ALA A 614 -7.60 -17.84 3.51
CA ALA A 614 -6.72 -18.42 2.49
C ALA A 614 -7.46 -18.62 1.14
N ASP A 615 -8.71 -19.07 1.18
CA ASP A 615 -9.53 -19.26 -0.03
C ASP A 615 -9.88 -17.93 -0.72
N ARG A 616 -9.99 -16.83 0.04
CA ARG A 616 -10.30 -15.49 -0.50
C ARG A 616 -9.06 -14.70 -0.93
N LEU A 617 -7.87 -15.09 -0.50
CA LEU A 617 -6.61 -14.35 -0.74
C LEU A 617 -6.31 -14.15 -2.23
N GLY A 618 -6.68 -15.11 -3.09
CA GLY A 618 -6.48 -15.00 -4.54
C GLY A 618 -7.32 -13.89 -5.21
N GLY A 619 -8.38 -13.42 -4.54
CA GLY A 619 -9.22 -12.31 -5.02
C GLY A 619 -8.76 -10.92 -4.59
N VAL A 620 -7.72 -10.82 -3.77
CA VAL A 620 -7.19 -9.54 -3.28
C VAL A 620 -6.29 -8.92 -4.35
N SER A 621 -6.71 -7.78 -4.91
CA SER A 621 -5.98 -7.08 -5.98
C SER A 621 -4.89 -6.13 -5.48
N ASP A 622 -4.97 -5.70 -4.22
CA ASP A 622 -3.98 -4.81 -3.61
C ASP A 622 -2.78 -5.63 -3.11
N SER A 623 -1.61 -5.43 -3.74
CA SER A 623 -0.38 -6.18 -3.44
C SER A 623 0.10 -5.99 -2.00
N SER A 624 0.03 -4.77 -1.44
CA SER A 624 0.47 -4.50 -0.07
C SER A 624 -0.46 -5.18 0.95
N LEU A 625 -1.78 -5.12 0.72
CA LEU A 625 -2.74 -5.88 1.53
C LEU A 625 -2.50 -7.39 1.40
N LYS A 626 -2.34 -7.91 0.18
CA LYS A 626 -2.08 -9.34 -0.07
C LYS A 626 -0.79 -9.81 0.62
N ALA A 627 0.27 -8.99 0.62
CA ALA A 627 1.53 -9.26 1.31
C ALA A 627 1.37 -9.28 2.83
N ALA A 628 0.65 -8.32 3.40
CA ALA A 628 0.35 -8.28 4.83
C ALA A 628 -0.48 -9.52 5.27
N LEU A 629 -1.52 -9.87 4.51
CA LEU A 629 -2.36 -11.04 4.77
C LEU A 629 -1.58 -12.35 4.68
N LEU A 630 -0.70 -12.48 3.68
CA LEU A 630 0.22 -13.62 3.58
C LEU A 630 1.07 -13.72 4.85
N ARG A 631 1.73 -12.63 5.26
CA ARG A 631 2.56 -12.63 6.47
C ARG A 631 1.75 -13.01 7.71
N VAL A 632 0.53 -12.49 7.87
CA VAL A 632 -0.37 -12.87 8.99
C VAL A 632 -0.69 -14.36 9.02
N LEU A 633 -1.01 -14.95 7.86
CA LEU A 633 -1.26 -16.40 7.75
C LEU A 633 -0.01 -17.22 8.08
N LEU A 634 1.18 -16.70 7.76
CA LEU A 634 2.47 -17.35 8.03
C LEU A 634 2.99 -17.17 9.47
N ILE A 635 2.43 -16.27 10.28
CA ILE A 635 2.80 -16.16 11.71
C ILE A 635 2.53 -17.47 12.47
N ARG A 636 1.44 -18.16 12.14
CA ARG A 636 1.20 -19.54 12.60
C ARG A 636 0.84 -20.37 11.36
N PRO A 637 1.80 -20.95 10.63
CA PRO A 637 1.50 -21.66 9.41
C PRO A 637 0.63 -22.89 9.71
N ASP A 638 -0.45 -23.06 8.95
CA ASP A 638 -1.26 -24.28 9.00
C ASP A 638 -0.99 -25.13 7.74
N PRO A 639 -0.51 -26.38 7.87
CA PRO A 639 -0.17 -27.23 6.73
C PRO A 639 -1.33 -27.45 5.74
N GLY A 640 -2.58 -27.40 6.21
CA GLY A 640 -3.76 -27.60 5.36
C GLY A 640 -4.07 -26.40 4.44
N THR A 641 -3.76 -25.19 4.89
CA THR A 641 -4.01 -23.94 4.15
C THR A 641 -2.78 -23.40 3.43
N LEU A 642 -1.57 -23.72 3.91
CA LEU A 642 -0.32 -23.18 3.40
C LEU A 642 -0.13 -23.33 1.88
N PRO A 643 -0.37 -24.50 1.24
CA PRO A 643 -0.23 -24.62 -0.22
C PRO A 643 -1.19 -23.71 -1.00
N LYS A 644 -2.42 -23.52 -0.50
CA LYS A 644 -3.40 -22.62 -1.11
C LYS A 644 -2.97 -21.16 -0.97
N THR A 645 -2.53 -20.77 0.22
CA THR A 645 -2.03 -19.43 0.51
C THR A 645 -0.85 -19.06 -0.39
N LEU A 646 0.11 -19.97 -0.55
CA LEU A 646 1.28 -19.74 -1.41
C LEU A 646 0.92 -19.70 -2.89
N ALA A 647 0.02 -20.58 -3.34
CA ALA A 647 -0.47 -20.54 -4.72
C ALA A 647 -1.23 -19.25 -5.02
N ALA A 648 -2.03 -18.74 -4.07
CA ALA A 648 -2.74 -17.47 -4.21
C ALA A 648 -1.79 -16.27 -4.34
N CYS A 649 -0.56 -16.36 -3.80
CA CYS A 649 0.45 -15.30 -3.80
C CYS A 649 1.63 -15.55 -4.74
N SER A 650 1.53 -16.47 -5.70
CA SER A 650 2.66 -16.83 -6.57
C SER A 650 3.14 -15.71 -7.52
N ASP A 651 2.32 -14.67 -7.66
CA ASP A 651 2.52 -13.47 -8.49
C ASP A 651 2.96 -12.24 -7.67
N LEU A 652 3.13 -12.40 -6.36
CA LEU A 652 3.34 -11.29 -5.45
C LEU A 652 4.83 -10.93 -5.34
N GLU A 653 5.17 -9.71 -5.73
CA GLU A 653 6.46 -9.09 -5.42
C GLU A 653 6.50 -8.74 -3.93
N LEU A 654 7.47 -9.30 -3.21
CA LEU A 654 7.59 -9.17 -1.76
C LEU A 654 8.94 -8.56 -1.38
N THR A 655 8.97 -7.76 -0.32
CA THR A 655 10.22 -7.36 0.33
C THR A 655 10.36 -8.12 1.64
N ILE A 656 11.43 -8.90 1.81
CA ILE A 656 11.68 -9.57 3.09
C ILE A 656 12.37 -8.58 4.00
N LEU A 657 11.70 -8.23 5.11
CA LEU A 657 12.11 -7.11 5.96
C LEU A 657 13.36 -7.42 6.79
N ASP A 658 13.44 -8.63 7.35
CA ASP A 658 14.54 -9.10 8.18
C ASP A 658 14.47 -10.64 8.37
N GLU A 659 15.35 -11.18 9.23
CA GLU A 659 15.38 -12.62 9.58
C GLU A 659 14.15 -13.10 10.37
N ASP A 660 13.37 -12.18 10.94
CA ASP A 660 12.17 -12.45 11.71
C ASP A 660 10.88 -12.39 10.87
N ASP A 661 10.97 -11.98 9.59
CA ASP A 661 9.84 -11.95 8.65
C ASP A 661 9.13 -13.33 8.60
N PRO A 662 7.79 -13.38 8.72
CA PRO A 662 7.06 -14.65 8.76
C PRO A 662 7.29 -15.54 7.54
N VAL A 663 7.48 -14.96 6.34
CA VAL A 663 7.75 -15.72 5.11
C VAL A 663 9.06 -16.48 5.24
N PHE A 664 10.12 -15.79 5.68
CA PHE A 664 11.43 -16.37 5.86
C PHE A 664 11.46 -17.38 7.03
N ARG A 665 10.82 -17.05 8.16
CA ARG A 665 10.73 -17.95 9.32
C ARG A 665 10.01 -19.26 9.01
N VAL A 666 8.90 -19.23 8.28
CA VAL A 666 8.20 -20.45 7.86
C VAL A 666 9.13 -21.33 7.03
N PHE A 667 9.88 -20.70 6.13
CA PHE A 667 10.84 -21.41 5.29
C PHE A 667 11.97 -22.05 6.11
N MET A 668 12.37 -21.47 7.24
CA MET A 668 13.34 -22.05 8.19
C MET A 668 12.84 -23.28 8.95
N HIS A 669 11.56 -23.66 8.84
CA HIS A 669 11.02 -24.92 9.37
C HIS A 669 11.12 -26.07 8.36
N ARG A 670 11.05 -27.33 8.82
CA ARG A 670 11.05 -28.51 7.94
C ARG A 670 9.68 -28.62 7.26
N LEU A 671 9.63 -28.33 5.97
CA LEU A 671 8.41 -28.37 5.14
C LEU A 671 8.43 -29.54 4.17
N VAL A 672 7.28 -29.95 3.67
CA VAL A 672 7.18 -30.93 2.57
C VAL A 672 7.72 -30.33 1.26
N PRO A 673 8.33 -31.13 0.36
CA PRO A 673 9.00 -30.62 -0.85
C PRO A 673 8.13 -29.70 -1.72
N GLU A 674 6.83 -30.00 -1.86
CA GLU A 674 5.90 -29.23 -2.67
C GLU A 674 5.75 -27.79 -2.13
N ILE A 675 5.63 -27.64 -0.80
CA ILE A 675 5.55 -26.33 -0.14
C ILE A 675 6.89 -25.61 -0.23
N GLN A 676 8.02 -26.33 -0.10
CA GLN A 676 9.35 -25.74 -0.27
C GLN A 676 9.52 -25.14 -1.67
N ILE A 677 9.10 -25.86 -2.71
CA ILE A 677 9.16 -25.40 -4.10
C ILE A 677 8.34 -24.11 -4.29
N GLN A 678 7.12 -24.05 -3.73
CA GLN A 678 6.28 -22.85 -3.81
C GLN A 678 6.90 -21.66 -3.07
N LEU A 679 7.41 -21.86 -1.85
CA LEU A 679 8.10 -20.80 -1.10
C LEU A 679 9.39 -20.34 -1.80
N LEU A 680 10.13 -21.25 -2.43
CA LEU A 680 11.29 -20.88 -3.25
C LEU A 680 10.90 -20.04 -4.45
N GLY A 681 9.78 -20.36 -5.11
CA GLY A 681 9.24 -19.54 -6.20
C GLY A 681 8.90 -18.13 -5.73
N LEU A 682 8.24 -18.02 -4.57
CA LEU A 682 7.90 -16.74 -3.95
C LEU A 682 9.15 -15.94 -3.53
N LEU A 683 10.09 -16.56 -2.82
CA LEU A 683 11.37 -15.92 -2.44
C LEU A 683 12.21 -15.57 -3.68
N GLY A 684 12.06 -16.31 -4.78
CA GLY A 684 12.68 -15.99 -6.06
C GLY A 684 12.25 -14.65 -6.63
N GLN A 685 11.02 -14.23 -6.36
CA GLN A 685 10.47 -12.94 -6.79
C GLN A 685 10.62 -11.84 -5.72
N ALA A 686 11.03 -12.21 -4.51
CA ALA A 686 11.14 -11.29 -3.39
C ALA A 686 12.48 -10.52 -3.40
N ASP A 687 12.51 -9.32 -2.83
CA ASP A 687 13.75 -8.64 -2.46
C ASP A 687 14.29 -9.24 -1.15
N LEU A 688 15.46 -9.88 -1.23
CA LEU A 688 16.17 -10.50 -0.11
C LEU A 688 17.38 -9.67 0.36
N SER A 689 17.49 -8.41 -0.06
CA SER A 689 18.62 -7.53 0.26
C SER A 689 18.88 -7.41 1.76
N ALA A 690 17.82 -7.32 2.58
CA ALA A 690 17.93 -7.26 4.05
C ALA A 690 18.49 -8.55 4.69
N LEU A 691 18.40 -9.69 4.00
CA LEU A 691 18.91 -10.98 4.47
C LEU A 691 20.32 -11.30 3.98
N SER A 692 20.82 -10.56 3.00
CA SER A 692 22.12 -10.84 2.38
C SER A 692 23.24 -10.78 3.40
N GLY A 693 24.01 -11.86 3.51
CA GLY A 693 25.13 -11.98 4.46
C GLY A 693 24.71 -12.25 5.92
N THR A 694 23.43 -12.47 6.19
CA THR A 694 22.98 -12.89 7.53
C THR A 694 23.28 -14.38 7.76
N PRO A 695 23.64 -14.79 9.00
CA PRO A 695 23.85 -16.21 9.33
C PRO A 695 22.62 -17.09 9.07
N ALA A 696 21.41 -16.50 9.17
CA ALA A 696 20.17 -17.20 8.92
C ALA A 696 20.01 -17.55 7.43
N MET A 697 20.38 -16.65 6.51
CA MET A 697 20.42 -16.94 5.08
C MET A 697 21.45 -18.02 4.75
N ASP A 698 22.65 -17.97 5.32
CA ASP A 698 23.66 -19.00 5.09
C ASP A 698 23.19 -20.39 5.57
N ALA A 699 22.61 -20.45 6.78
CA ALA A 699 22.04 -21.67 7.32
C ALA A 699 20.90 -22.22 6.46
N LEU A 700 20.09 -21.33 5.87
CA LEU A 700 19.02 -21.71 4.96
C LEU A 700 19.57 -22.35 3.68
N LEU A 701 20.55 -21.70 3.04
CA LEU A 701 21.17 -22.18 1.80
C LEU A 701 21.85 -23.54 2.00
N GLU A 702 22.56 -23.73 3.13
CA GLU A 702 23.13 -25.03 3.49
C GLU A 702 22.06 -26.11 3.66
N ARG A 703 20.93 -25.77 4.29
CA ARG A 703 19.84 -26.72 4.52
C ARG A 703 19.18 -27.14 3.21
N LEU A 704 18.92 -26.17 2.34
CA LEU A 704 18.31 -26.40 1.04
C LEU A 704 19.18 -27.25 0.12
N GLU A 705 20.49 -27.06 0.18
CA GLU A 705 21.42 -27.92 -0.54
C GLU A 705 21.27 -29.38 -0.09
N ARG A 706 21.23 -29.63 1.23
CA ARG A 706 21.10 -31.00 1.77
C ARG A 706 19.77 -31.63 1.39
N SER A 707 18.67 -30.88 1.35
CA SER A 707 17.36 -31.40 0.95
C SER A 707 17.21 -31.58 -0.57
N GLY A 708 17.85 -30.73 -1.37
CA GLY A 708 17.77 -30.75 -2.84
C GLY A 708 18.50 -31.92 -3.51
N GLN A 709 19.36 -32.66 -2.79
CA GLN A 709 20.15 -33.76 -3.38
C GLN A 709 19.30 -34.94 -3.90
N GLY A 710 18.04 -35.07 -3.47
CA GLY A 710 17.14 -36.17 -3.86
C GLY A 710 15.96 -35.79 -4.75
N ASP A 711 15.69 -34.50 -4.96
CA ASP A 711 14.48 -34.02 -5.65
C ASP A 711 14.86 -33.04 -6.79
N PRO A 712 14.69 -33.44 -8.07
CA PRO A 712 15.04 -32.60 -9.20
C PRO A 712 14.17 -31.34 -9.31
N ALA A 713 12.91 -31.38 -8.87
CA ALA A 713 12.02 -30.22 -8.90
C ALA A 713 12.45 -29.17 -7.87
N LEU A 714 12.81 -29.62 -6.66
CA LEU A 714 13.37 -28.74 -5.63
C LEU A 714 14.69 -28.11 -6.09
N ARG A 715 15.57 -28.90 -6.71
CA ARG A 715 16.84 -28.39 -7.27
C ARG A 715 16.62 -27.35 -8.39
N ALA A 716 15.63 -27.56 -9.24
CA ALA A 716 15.26 -26.59 -10.27
C ALA A 716 14.72 -25.28 -9.65
N ALA A 717 13.89 -25.37 -8.61
CA ALA A 717 13.40 -24.20 -7.88
C ALA A 717 14.53 -23.44 -7.17
N LEU A 718 15.49 -24.16 -6.58
CA LEU A 718 16.70 -23.56 -5.98
C LEU A 718 17.55 -22.83 -7.00
N LEU A 719 17.71 -23.41 -8.19
CA LEU A 719 18.40 -22.72 -9.28
C LEU A 719 17.67 -21.44 -9.66
N GLN A 720 16.34 -21.47 -9.78
CA GLN A 720 15.56 -20.28 -10.14
C GLN A 720 15.68 -19.19 -9.07
N LEU A 721 15.55 -19.52 -7.78
CA LEU A 721 15.83 -18.60 -6.68
C LEU A 721 17.23 -18.01 -6.80
N ALA A 722 18.24 -18.87 -6.96
CA ALA A 722 19.62 -18.41 -7.02
C ALA A 722 19.83 -17.48 -8.21
N LEU A 723 19.31 -17.79 -9.39
CA LEU A 723 19.44 -16.96 -10.58
C LEU A 723 18.68 -15.63 -10.49
N SER A 724 17.49 -15.61 -9.89
CA SER A 724 16.70 -14.38 -9.78
C SER A 724 17.29 -13.40 -8.78
N GLN A 725 17.87 -13.92 -7.70
CA GLN A 725 18.58 -13.15 -6.68
C GLN A 725 20.01 -12.79 -7.12
N PHE A 726 20.60 -13.59 -8.02
CA PHE A 726 21.92 -13.35 -8.58
C PHE A 726 21.87 -12.34 -9.74
N GLN A 727 21.52 -11.10 -9.42
CA GLN A 727 21.58 -9.96 -10.36
C GLN A 727 22.96 -9.31 -10.34
N ALA A 728 24.02 -10.14 -10.37
CA ALA A 728 25.38 -9.64 -10.35
C ALA A 728 25.80 -9.15 -11.73
N GLY A 729 26.24 -7.89 -11.81
CA GLY A 729 27.02 -7.40 -12.94
C GLY A 729 28.31 -8.23 -13.12
N TYR A 730 28.92 -8.14 -14.31
CA TYR A 730 30.19 -8.84 -14.55
C TYR A 730 31.29 -8.31 -13.62
N GLN A 731 31.92 -9.21 -12.89
CA GLN A 731 33.08 -8.96 -12.04
C GLN A 731 34.26 -9.78 -12.57
N ALA A 732 35.31 -9.11 -13.02
CA ALA A 732 36.48 -9.83 -13.50
C ALA A 732 37.11 -10.68 -12.36
N PRO A 733 37.39 -11.98 -12.57
CA PRO A 733 37.94 -12.85 -11.54
C PRO A 733 39.44 -12.68 -11.38
N VAL A 734 39.87 -11.47 -11.06
CA VAL A 734 41.28 -11.14 -10.84
C VAL A 734 41.52 -11.03 -9.33
N PRO A 735 42.29 -11.95 -8.73
CA PRO A 735 42.61 -11.87 -7.30
C PRO A 735 43.58 -10.71 -7.09
N ARG A 736 43.32 -9.80 -6.14
CA ARG A 736 44.29 -8.77 -5.75
C ARG A 736 45.53 -9.41 -5.10
N GLY A 737 46.70 -8.89 -5.43
CA GLY A 737 47.96 -9.31 -4.90
C GLY A 737 48.03 -9.02 -3.41
N ALA A 738 48.57 -9.96 -2.66
CA ALA A 738 48.83 -9.81 -1.24
C ALA A 738 49.96 -8.80 -1.00
N GLY A 739 49.68 -7.51 -1.11
CA GLY A 739 50.51 -6.48 -0.48
C GLY A 739 50.58 -6.78 1.01
N GLY A 740 51.77 -7.14 1.50
CA GLY A 740 51.99 -7.78 2.79
C GLY A 740 51.31 -7.08 3.97
N GLY A 741 50.46 -7.81 4.69
CA GLY A 741 49.88 -7.38 5.96
C GLY A 741 48.41 -7.76 6.15
N GLY A 742 48.11 -9.03 6.45
CA GLY A 742 46.88 -9.44 7.15
C GLY A 742 45.54 -9.45 6.38
N LEU A 743 45.41 -8.84 5.21
CA LEU A 743 44.13 -8.72 4.47
C LEU A 743 43.90 -9.81 3.40
N GLN A 744 44.70 -10.88 3.40
CA GLN A 744 44.68 -11.96 2.40
C GLN A 744 43.40 -12.83 2.39
N GLN A 745 42.45 -12.60 3.31
CA GLN A 745 41.19 -13.34 3.40
C GLN A 745 39.97 -12.63 2.79
N GLU A 746 40.10 -11.39 2.32
CA GLU A 746 38.92 -10.58 1.94
C GLU A 746 38.59 -10.65 0.45
N ALA A 747 39.58 -10.90 -0.41
CA ALA A 747 39.38 -11.10 -1.84
C ALA A 747 38.85 -12.53 -2.10
N GLY A 748 37.56 -12.73 -1.86
CA GLY A 748 36.89 -14.00 -2.15
C GLY A 748 35.85 -14.45 -1.14
N ARG A 749 35.23 -13.53 -0.39
CA ARG A 749 33.97 -13.87 0.29
C ARG A 749 32.93 -14.21 -0.76
N THR A 750 32.88 -15.48 -1.09
CA THR A 750 31.88 -16.06 -1.95
C THR A 750 30.54 -15.81 -1.29
N SER A 751 29.66 -15.05 -1.94
CA SER A 751 28.32 -14.87 -1.39
C SER A 751 27.63 -16.22 -1.23
N GLY A 752 26.72 -16.35 -0.26
CA GLY A 752 25.95 -17.59 -0.08
C GLY A 752 25.27 -18.05 -1.38
N LEU A 753 24.80 -17.10 -2.21
CA LEU A 753 24.18 -17.36 -3.51
C LEU A 753 25.18 -17.89 -4.55
N GLU A 754 26.38 -17.34 -4.63
CA GLU A 754 27.44 -17.89 -5.50
C GLU A 754 27.80 -19.32 -5.10
N MET A 755 27.95 -19.56 -3.80
CA MET A 755 28.23 -20.88 -3.27
C MET A 755 27.08 -21.85 -3.58
N LEU A 756 25.82 -21.41 -3.46
CA LEU A 756 24.65 -22.20 -3.87
C LEU A 756 24.70 -22.53 -5.36
N LEU A 757 24.89 -21.54 -6.25
CA LEU A 757 25.01 -21.77 -7.69
C LEU A 757 26.15 -22.75 -8.01
N ALA A 758 27.30 -22.63 -7.33
CA ALA A 758 28.44 -23.49 -7.54
C ALA A 758 28.16 -24.93 -7.10
N ARG A 759 27.43 -25.11 -5.99
CA ARG A 759 26.97 -26.42 -5.52
C ARG A 759 25.90 -27.00 -6.44
N VAL A 760 24.97 -26.20 -6.96
CA VAL A 760 24.00 -26.62 -7.98
C VAL A 760 24.69 -27.01 -9.29
N ALA A 761 25.76 -26.32 -9.68
CA ALA A 761 26.55 -26.65 -10.85
C ALA A 761 27.30 -27.99 -10.70
N THR A 762 27.79 -28.29 -9.50
CA THR A 762 28.68 -29.44 -9.25
C THR A 762 28.01 -30.64 -8.56
N GLY A 763 26.77 -30.50 -8.10
CA GLY A 763 26.02 -31.55 -7.43
C GLY A 763 25.77 -32.75 -8.36
N GLY A 764 26.39 -33.90 -8.06
CA GLY A 764 26.24 -35.11 -8.86
C GLY A 764 24.79 -35.63 -8.93
N GLY A 765 24.46 -36.39 -9.97
CA GLY A 765 23.19 -37.13 -10.09
C GLY A 765 21.94 -36.32 -10.49
N GLY A 766 22.07 -35.03 -10.81
CA GLY A 766 20.94 -34.20 -11.26
C GLY A 766 20.86 -33.97 -12.76
N ASP A 767 19.87 -33.19 -13.19
CA ASP A 767 19.73 -32.72 -14.57
C ASP A 767 20.95 -31.87 -14.99
N PHE A 768 21.63 -32.31 -16.06
CA PHE A 768 22.79 -31.65 -16.63
C PHE A 768 22.49 -30.21 -17.08
N GLN A 769 21.28 -29.93 -17.58
CA GLN A 769 20.94 -28.58 -18.06
C GLN A 769 20.86 -27.58 -16.90
N THR A 770 20.28 -27.99 -15.78
CA THR A 770 20.26 -27.21 -14.52
C THR A 770 21.69 -26.91 -14.04
N ALA A 771 22.56 -27.92 -14.01
CA ALA A 771 23.97 -27.75 -13.63
C ALA A 771 24.71 -26.78 -14.57
N LEU A 772 24.54 -26.95 -15.88
CA LEU A 772 25.17 -26.11 -16.89
C LEU A 772 24.66 -24.67 -16.84
N LYS A 773 23.36 -24.44 -16.60
CA LYS A 773 22.79 -23.10 -16.47
C LYS A 773 23.36 -22.36 -15.25
N ALA A 774 23.53 -23.05 -14.12
CA ALA A 774 24.17 -22.48 -12.92
C ALA A 774 25.64 -22.10 -13.18
N ALA A 775 26.39 -23.00 -13.82
CA ALA A 775 27.79 -22.75 -14.18
C ALA A 775 27.91 -21.59 -15.18
N ASN A 776 27.04 -21.54 -16.20
CA ASN A 776 26.99 -20.44 -17.16
C ASN A 776 26.73 -19.09 -16.49
N ALA A 777 25.86 -19.03 -15.47
CA ALA A 777 25.58 -17.80 -14.74
C ALA A 777 26.82 -17.30 -13.96
N LEU A 778 27.50 -18.19 -13.24
CA LEU A 778 28.73 -17.85 -12.49
C LEU A 778 29.89 -17.43 -13.41
N VAL A 779 30.08 -18.14 -14.53
CA VAL A 779 31.13 -17.78 -15.50
C VAL A 779 30.75 -16.51 -16.25
N GLY A 780 29.48 -16.35 -16.61
CA GLY A 780 28.96 -15.19 -17.32
C GLY A 780 29.00 -13.90 -16.49
N SER A 781 28.90 -13.99 -15.17
CA SER A 781 29.11 -12.87 -14.24
C SER A 781 30.56 -12.74 -13.76
N GLY A 782 31.45 -13.66 -14.15
CA GLY A 782 32.85 -13.67 -13.73
C GLY A 782 33.10 -14.08 -12.28
N ARG A 783 32.08 -14.53 -11.53
CA ARG A 783 32.21 -15.02 -10.14
C ARG A 783 32.57 -16.51 -10.09
N ILE A 784 33.73 -16.87 -10.63
CA ILE A 784 34.15 -18.28 -10.82
C ILE A 784 34.82 -18.94 -9.62
N HIS A 785 35.14 -18.19 -8.55
CA HIS A 785 35.92 -18.73 -7.42
C HIS A 785 35.19 -19.88 -6.72
N ALA A 786 33.92 -19.66 -6.38
CA ALA A 786 33.03 -20.66 -5.82
C ALA A 786 32.97 -21.93 -6.68
N LEU A 787 32.83 -21.73 -7.99
CA LEU A 787 32.72 -22.82 -8.95
C LEU A 787 34.03 -23.62 -9.03
N ALA A 788 35.19 -22.95 -9.06
CA ALA A 788 36.50 -23.59 -9.07
C ALA A 788 36.75 -24.42 -7.80
N GLU A 789 36.40 -23.89 -6.62
CA GLU A 789 36.49 -24.60 -5.34
C GLU A 789 35.64 -25.88 -5.37
N GLN A 790 34.39 -25.77 -5.83
CA GLN A 790 33.49 -26.92 -5.90
C GLN A 790 33.89 -27.94 -6.96
N PHE A 791 34.48 -27.50 -8.09
CA PHE A 791 35.04 -28.41 -9.07
C PHE A 791 36.06 -29.36 -8.45
N GLY A 792 36.94 -28.85 -7.58
CA GLY A 792 37.91 -29.66 -6.83
C GLY A 792 37.27 -30.71 -5.90
N ARG A 793 36.01 -30.50 -5.48
CA ARG A 793 35.25 -31.39 -4.61
C ARG A 793 34.36 -32.40 -5.36
N MET A 794 34.15 -32.23 -6.67
CA MET A 794 33.36 -33.16 -7.47
C MET A 794 33.97 -34.57 -7.42
N ARG A 795 33.15 -35.56 -7.06
CA ARG A 795 33.56 -36.98 -6.96
C ARG A 795 33.52 -37.72 -8.29
N VAL A 796 32.67 -37.27 -9.23
CA VAL A 796 32.44 -37.94 -10.51
C VAL A 796 33.13 -37.17 -11.62
N ASP A 797 34.21 -37.74 -12.13
CA ASP A 797 35.07 -37.12 -13.14
C ASP A 797 34.35 -36.87 -14.47
N ALA A 798 33.46 -37.78 -14.87
CA ALA A 798 32.67 -37.66 -16.09
C ALA A 798 31.73 -36.45 -16.07
N ASP A 799 31.13 -36.13 -14.91
CA ASP A 799 30.25 -34.97 -14.77
C ASP A 799 31.05 -33.67 -14.87
N ARG A 800 32.28 -33.65 -14.33
CA ARG A 800 33.21 -32.53 -14.47
C ARG A 800 33.56 -32.29 -15.93
N GLU A 801 33.99 -33.33 -16.66
CA GLU A 801 34.32 -33.23 -18.09
C GLU A 801 33.13 -32.74 -18.93
N ARG A 802 31.95 -33.30 -18.67
CA ARG A 802 30.72 -32.92 -19.37
C ARG A 802 30.35 -31.45 -19.12
N LEU A 803 30.50 -30.96 -17.89
CA LEU A 803 30.22 -29.57 -17.53
C LEU A 803 31.23 -28.60 -18.18
N LEU A 804 32.53 -28.93 -18.16
CA LEU A 804 33.55 -28.14 -18.85
C LEU A 804 33.29 -28.07 -20.36
N SER A 805 32.90 -29.18 -20.97
CA SER A 805 32.54 -29.23 -22.39
C SER A 805 31.32 -28.35 -22.69
N GLY A 806 30.27 -28.44 -21.87
CA GLY A 806 29.07 -27.61 -22.02
C GLY A 806 29.33 -26.11 -21.87
N LEU A 807 30.22 -25.71 -20.95
CA LEU A 807 30.63 -24.31 -20.82
C LEU A 807 31.34 -23.78 -22.08
N VAL A 808 32.13 -24.63 -22.72
CA VAL A 808 32.84 -24.30 -23.97
C VAL A 808 31.90 -24.25 -25.16
N GLU A 809 30.78 -24.97 -25.16
CA GLU A 809 29.78 -24.86 -26.23
C GLU A 809 29.06 -23.50 -26.22
N ASN A 810 29.03 -22.80 -25.08
CA ASN A 810 28.44 -21.48 -24.96
C ASN A 810 29.39 -20.36 -25.44
N LYS A 811 29.24 -19.96 -26.71
CA LYS A 811 30.07 -18.94 -27.36
C LYS A 811 30.04 -17.56 -26.72
N GLU A 812 28.99 -17.21 -25.97
CA GLU A 812 28.95 -15.91 -25.29
C GLU A 812 29.96 -15.85 -24.14
N LEU A 813 30.28 -16.99 -23.52
CA LEU A 813 31.32 -17.06 -22.49
C LEU A 813 32.74 -16.90 -23.05
N TRP A 814 32.95 -17.09 -24.36
CA TRP A 814 34.27 -16.98 -24.99
C TRP A 814 34.79 -15.54 -24.99
N LYS A 815 33.88 -14.57 -24.91
CA LYS A 815 34.19 -13.14 -24.83
C LYS A 815 34.59 -12.71 -23.42
N ARG A 816 34.46 -13.58 -22.41
CA ARG A 816 34.70 -13.27 -21.00
C ARG A 816 35.99 -13.93 -20.53
N GLU A 817 36.82 -13.21 -19.78
CA GLU A 817 38.09 -13.71 -19.22
C GLU A 817 37.87 -14.85 -18.20
N ALA A 818 36.69 -14.89 -17.58
CA ALA A 818 36.32 -15.87 -16.58
C ALA A 818 36.38 -17.32 -17.08
N LEU A 819 35.98 -17.60 -18.32
CA LEU A 819 36.01 -18.97 -18.84
C LEU A 819 37.45 -19.49 -19.02
N PRO A 820 38.37 -18.79 -19.71
CA PRO A 820 39.77 -19.18 -19.77
C PRO A 820 40.44 -19.29 -18.39
N ILE A 821 40.16 -18.37 -17.45
CA ILE A 821 40.70 -18.44 -16.08
C ILE A 821 40.24 -19.72 -15.38
N LEU A 822 38.94 -20.05 -15.46
CA LEU A 822 38.39 -21.26 -14.88
C LEU A 822 39.04 -22.52 -15.48
N LEU A 823 39.12 -22.61 -16.80
CA LEU A 823 39.72 -23.75 -17.51
C LEU A 823 41.21 -23.89 -17.18
N ALA A 824 41.94 -22.79 -17.09
CA ALA A 824 43.35 -22.78 -16.71
C ALA A 824 43.55 -23.30 -15.27
N GLY A 825 42.67 -22.91 -14.35
CA GLY A 825 42.68 -23.44 -12.99
C GLY A 825 42.46 -24.96 -12.93
N GLN A 826 41.66 -25.53 -13.84
CA GLN A 826 41.45 -26.99 -13.91
C GLN A 826 42.67 -27.77 -14.39
N LEU A 827 43.72 -27.12 -14.92
CA LEU A 827 44.98 -27.80 -15.25
C LEU A 827 45.70 -28.32 -14.00
N THR A 828 45.44 -27.71 -12.83
CA THR A 828 45.97 -28.18 -11.53
C THR A 828 45.21 -29.38 -10.96
N SER A 829 44.17 -29.85 -11.64
CA SER A 829 43.35 -30.97 -11.16
C SER A 829 44.18 -32.26 -11.11
N ALA A 830 44.08 -33.01 -10.01
CA ALA A 830 44.66 -34.35 -9.92
C ALA A 830 44.04 -35.34 -10.92
N ASN A 831 42.91 -34.99 -11.52
CA ASN A 831 42.24 -35.77 -12.54
C ASN A 831 42.78 -35.44 -13.95
N VAL A 832 43.55 -36.38 -14.50
CA VAL A 832 44.17 -36.27 -15.83
C VAL A 832 43.14 -36.06 -16.96
N PRO A 833 42.04 -36.83 -17.08
CA PRO A 833 40.96 -36.53 -18.05
C PRO A 833 40.40 -35.10 -17.97
N ALA A 834 40.20 -34.56 -16.78
CA ALA A 834 39.70 -33.19 -16.62
C ALA A 834 40.74 -32.14 -17.07
N ALA A 835 42.02 -32.32 -16.70
CA ALA A 835 43.10 -31.46 -17.18
C ALA A 835 43.25 -31.51 -18.70
N GLN A 836 43.16 -32.71 -19.30
CA GLN A 836 43.18 -32.87 -20.76
C GLN A 836 41.99 -32.19 -21.44
N SER A 837 40.79 -32.30 -20.88
CA SER A 837 39.58 -31.65 -21.39
C SER A 837 39.68 -30.14 -21.33
N ALA A 838 40.17 -29.60 -20.20
CA ALA A 838 40.44 -28.18 -20.04
C ALA A 838 41.49 -27.67 -21.04
N LEU A 839 42.56 -28.42 -21.26
CA LEU A 839 43.61 -28.07 -22.22
C LEU A 839 43.10 -28.08 -23.67
N ASN A 840 42.29 -29.06 -24.03
CA ASN A 840 41.62 -29.12 -25.35
C ASN A 840 40.67 -27.94 -25.54
N ALA A 841 39.91 -27.59 -24.50
CA ALA A 841 39.01 -26.44 -24.49
C ALA A 841 39.79 -25.12 -24.66
N LEU A 842 40.87 -24.92 -23.92
CA LEU A 842 41.76 -23.75 -24.08
C LEU A 842 42.32 -23.66 -25.50
N ALA A 843 42.77 -24.77 -26.09
CA ALA A 843 43.25 -24.79 -27.46
C ALA A 843 42.15 -24.51 -28.50
N ALA A 844 40.90 -24.90 -28.23
CA ALA A 844 39.76 -24.55 -29.07
C ALA A 844 39.42 -23.06 -28.97
N LEU A 845 39.36 -22.51 -27.75
CA LEU A 845 39.14 -21.09 -27.49
C LEU A 845 40.22 -20.22 -28.13
N TYR A 846 41.49 -20.60 -28.00
CA TYR A 846 42.61 -19.86 -28.60
C TYR A 846 42.51 -19.80 -30.14
N ARG A 847 42.13 -20.91 -30.77
CA ARG A 847 41.95 -20.97 -32.24
C ARG A 847 40.77 -20.12 -32.70
N ALA A 848 39.73 -20.03 -31.89
CA ALA A 848 38.55 -19.24 -32.19
C ALA A 848 38.71 -17.75 -31.83
N ALA A 849 39.62 -17.42 -30.92
CA ALA A 849 39.89 -16.05 -30.53
C ALA A 849 40.43 -15.25 -31.71
N ASP A 850 39.84 -14.08 -31.93
CA ASP A 850 40.32 -13.11 -32.90
C ASP A 850 41.79 -12.78 -32.63
N ALA A 851 42.60 -12.69 -33.68
CA ALA A 851 44.03 -12.46 -33.59
C ALA A 851 44.34 -11.20 -32.77
N GLU A 852 43.52 -10.14 -32.91
CA GLU A 852 43.66 -8.90 -32.17
C GLU A 852 43.31 -9.02 -30.68
N GLN A 853 42.52 -10.02 -30.30
CA GLN A 853 42.04 -10.25 -28.93
C GLN A 853 42.74 -11.43 -28.23
N ARG A 854 43.65 -12.15 -28.93
CA ARG A 854 44.39 -13.30 -28.37
C ARG A 854 45.21 -12.94 -27.13
N TRP A 855 45.66 -11.70 -27.01
CA TRP A 855 46.35 -11.23 -25.81
C TRP A 855 45.43 -11.25 -24.58
N ARG A 856 44.13 -10.89 -24.71
CA ARG A 856 43.15 -10.96 -23.60
C ARG A 856 42.96 -12.41 -23.15
N PHE A 857 42.86 -13.32 -24.11
CA PHE A 857 42.80 -14.76 -23.83
C PHE A 857 44.07 -15.23 -23.10
N ASN A 858 45.27 -14.90 -23.61
CA ASN A 858 46.52 -15.28 -22.97
C ASN A 858 46.62 -14.76 -21.55
N LEU A 859 46.29 -13.48 -21.34
CA LEU A 859 46.26 -12.85 -20.02
C LEU A 859 45.31 -13.57 -19.07
N ALA A 860 44.11 -13.90 -19.53
CA ALA A 860 43.14 -14.67 -18.76
C ALA A 860 43.66 -16.07 -18.38
N VAL A 861 44.29 -16.80 -19.32
CA VAL A 861 44.89 -18.10 -18.99
C VAL A 861 46.02 -17.96 -17.98
N LYS A 862 46.88 -16.94 -18.11
CA LYS A 862 47.98 -16.68 -17.15
C LYS A 862 47.47 -16.33 -15.76
N LEU A 863 46.30 -15.69 -15.66
CA LEU A 863 45.66 -15.37 -14.38
C LEU A 863 45.12 -16.60 -13.66
N GLY A 864 44.69 -17.63 -14.40
CA GLY A 864 44.13 -18.87 -13.82
C GLY A 864 45.12 -20.02 -13.67
N VAL A 865 46.22 -20.03 -14.42
CA VAL A 865 47.16 -21.16 -14.46
C VAL A 865 48.20 -21.08 -13.34
N ASP A 866 48.45 -22.20 -12.67
CA ASP A 866 49.71 -22.41 -11.95
C ASP A 866 50.77 -22.86 -12.95
N VAL A 867 51.72 -21.96 -13.24
CA VAL A 867 52.79 -22.23 -14.21
C VAL A 867 53.63 -23.44 -13.82
N ASN A 868 53.80 -23.73 -12.52
CA ASN A 868 54.55 -24.90 -12.08
C ASN A 868 53.84 -26.20 -12.46
N GLU A 869 52.52 -26.25 -12.26
CA GLU A 869 51.71 -27.40 -12.69
C GLU A 869 51.67 -27.50 -14.23
N LEU A 870 51.67 -26.39 -14.96
CA LEU A 870 51.78 -26.43 -16.43
C LEU A 870 53.15 -26.99 -16.89
N VAL A 871 54.24 -26.63 -16.21
CA VAL A 871 55.58 -27.20 -16.46
C VAL A 871 55.58 -28.70 -16.17
N LYS A 872 54.98 -29.14 -15.06
CA LYS A 872 54.84 -30.56 -14.72
C LYS A 872 54.00 -31.32 -15.76
N LEU A 873 52.89 -30.76 -16.20
CA LEU A 873 52.05 -31.34 -17.27
C LEU A 873 52.80 -31.46 -18.59
N SER A 874 53.73 -30.55 -18.90
CA SER A 874 54.58 -30.63 -20.11
C SER A 874 55.57 -31.81 -20.09
N LEU A 875 55.69 -32.50 -18.95
CA LEU A 875 56.47 -33.72 -18.75
C LEU A 875 55.58 -34.94 -18.44
N ALA A 876 54.26 -34.82 -18.63
CA ALA A 876 53.34 -35.93 -18.38
C ALA A 876 53.69 -37.15 -19.25
N PRO A 877 53.50 -38.39 -18.73
CA PRO A 877 53.78 -39.61 -19.49
C PRO A 877 52.88 -39.76 -20.72
N ASP A 878 51.69 -39.15 -20.71
CA ASP A 878 50.87 -39.02 -21.90
C ASP A 878 51.47 -37.95 -22.84
N GLY A 879 52.09 -38.41 -23.93
CA GLY A 879 52.73 -37.54 -24.91
C GLY A 879 51.80 -36.51 -25.56
N ARG A 880 50.48 -36.77 -25.63
CA ARG A 880 49.51 -35.79 -26.16
C ARG A 880 49.31 -34.65 -25.16
N LEU A 881 49.13 -34.99 -23.89
CA LEU A 881 48.99 -34.03 -22.79
C LEU A 881 50.26 -33.18 -22.67
N ALA A 882 51.43 -33.82 -22.64
CA ALA A 882 52.73 -33.17 -22.56
C ALA A 882 52.96 -32.20 -23.74
N SER A 883 52.68 -32.65 -24.97
CA SER A 883 52.82 -31.82 -26.17
C SER A 883 51.87 -30.62 -26.17
N ALA A 884 50.61 -30.83 -25.77
CA ALA A 884 49.64 -29.74 -25.69
C ALA A 884 49.97 -28.73 -24.58
N ALA A 885 50.44 -29.20 -23.42
CA ALA A 885 50.88 -28.33 -22.32
C ALA A 885 52.13 -27.53 -22.70
N MET A 886 53.09 -28.16 -23.38
CA MET A 886 54.28 -27.47 -23.92
C MET A 886 53.89 -26.43 -24.98
N SER A 887 52.94 -26.75 -25.86
CA SER A 887 52.42 -25.81 -26.85
C SER A 887 51.75 -24.59 -26.19
N LEU A 888 50.95 -24.82 -25.14
CA LEU A 888 50.34 -23.75 -24.36
C LEU A 888 51.40 -22.90 -23.67
N LEU A 889 52.40 -23.51 -23.03
CA LEU A 889 53.50 -22.81 -22.36
C LEU A 889 54.29 -21.93 -23.33
N ARG A 890 54.57 -22.45 -24.54
CA ARG A 890 55.21 -21.70 -25.64
C ARG A 890 54.37 -20.49 -26.05
N GLN A 891 53.06 -20.68 -26.20
CA GLN A 891 52.12 -19.63 -26.62
C GLN A 891 51.98 -18.53 -25.56
N LEU A 892 51.72 -18.91 -24.30
CA LEU A 892 51.58 -17.97 -23.18
C LEU A 892 52.90 -17.22 -22.93
N GLY A 893 54.02 -17.93 -23.01
CA GLY A 893 55.34 -17.33 -22.89
C GLY A 893 55.79 -16.57 -24.15
N GLN A 894 55.04 -16.56 -25.26
CA GLN A 894 55.47 -15.97 -26.54
C GLN A 894 56.91 -16.32 -26.89
N MET A 895 57.27 -17.59 -26.66
CA MET A 895 58.65 -18.02 -26.74
C MET A 895 59.11 -18.05 -28.19
N THR A 896 60.35 -17.62 -28.43
CA THR A 896 60.99 -17.86 -29.72
C THR A 896 61.18 -19.37 -29.94
N ALA A 897 61.39 -19.80 -31.19
CA ALA A 897 61.70 -21.21 -31.47
C ALA A 897 62.91 -21.70 -30.65
N ALA A 898 63.96 -20.87 -30.54
CA ALA A 898 65.15 -21.19 -29.76
C ALA A 898 64.87 -21.29 -28.25
N GLU A 899 64.03 -20.41 -27.69
CA GLU A 899 63.62 -20.49 -26.29
C GLU A 899 62.78 -21.74 -26.02
N ALA A 900 61.85 -22.07 -26.92
CA ALA A 900 61.02 -23.26 -26.82
C ALA A 900 61.86 -24.55 -26.91
N ASP A 901 62.80 -24.63 -27.85
CA ASP A 901 63.72 -25.76 -28.00
C ASP A 901 64.61 -25.92 -26.77
N ARG A 902 65.13 -24.81 -26.23
CA ARG A 902 65.88 -24.80 -24.96
C ARG A 902 65.01 -25.31 -23.82
N LEU A 903 63.76 -24.89 -23.70
CA LEU A 903 62.90 -25.35 -22.61
C LEU A 903 62.50 -26.82 -22.77
N GLN A 904 62.24 -27.27 -24.00
CA GLN A 904 61.88 -28.66 -24.32
C GLN A 904 63.05 -29.64 -24.10
N ALA A 905 64.29 -29.20 -24.29
CA ALA A 905 65.48 -30.01 -24.05
C ALA A 905 65.71 -30.37 -22.57
N ALA A 906 65.05 -29.69 -21.63
CA ALA A 906 65.06 -30.08 -20.21
C ALA A 906 64.11 -31.25 -19.99
N THR A 907 64.63 -32.41 -19.58
CA THR A 907 63.85 -33.64 -19.38
C THR A 907 63.30 -33.79 -17.96
N GLU A 908 63.84 -33.01 -17.01
CA GLU A 908 63.41 -33.01 -15.61
C GLU A 908 62.61 -31.75 -15.26
N GLU A 909 61.66 -31.88 -14.33
CA GLU A 909 60.77 -30.79 -13.91
C GLU A 909 61.56 -29.60 -13.34
N GLY A 910 62.53 -29.87 -12.45
CA GLY A 910 63.36 -28.84 -11.82
C GLY A 910 64.20 -28.05 -12.84
N GLU A 911 64.81 -28.74 -13.81
CA GLU A 911 65.60 -28.10 -14.86
C GLU A 911 64.71 -27.24 -15.78
N ARG A 912 63.53 -27.75 -16.17
CA ARG A 912 62.57 -27.01 -17.00
C ARG A 912 62.06 -25.77 -16.28
N ARG A 913 61.76 -25.88 -14.99
CA ARG A 913 61.38 -24.75 -14.14
C ARG A 913 62.50 -23.71 -14.05
N GLN A 914 63.73 -24.13 -13.81
CA GLN A 914 64.88 -23.23 -13.76
C GLN A 914 65.06 -22.46 -15.08
N ARG A 915 64.99 -23.13 -16.23
CA ARG A 915 65.09 -22.48 -17.55
C ARG A 915 63.96 -21.47 -17.79
N LEU A 916 62.75 -21.78 -17.32
CA LEU A 916 61.62 -20.85 -17.40
C LEU A 916 61.81 -19.64 -16.49
N ASP A 917 62.33 -19.84 -15.28
CA ASP A 917 62.64 -18.78 -14.33
C ASP A 917 63.78 -17.87 -14.84
N GLU A 918 64.80 -18.44 -15.49
CA GLU A 918 65.86 -17.69 -16.19
C GLU A 918 65.26 -16.82 -17.31
N LEU A 919 64.39 -17.38 -18.15
CA LEU A 919 63.71 -16.63 -19.21
C LEU A 919 62.85 -15.49 -18.64
N ASN A 920 62.11 -15.74 -17.56
CA ASN A 920 61.32 -14.72 -16.89
C ASN A 920 62.21 -13.62 -16.28
N ARG A 921 63.37 -13.98 -15.72
CA ARG A 921 64.34 -13.03 -15.18
C ARG A 921 64.92 -12.15 -16.28
N GLU A 922 65.34 -12.73 -17.40
CA GLU A 922 65.85 -11.97 -18.55
C GLU A 922 64.83 -10.93 -19.05
N ARG A 923 63.55 -11.30 -19.10
CA ARG A 923 62.45 -10.40 -19.51
C ARG A 923 62.12 -9.34 -18.46
N ALA A 924 62.22 -9.69 -17.17
CA ALA A 924 62.08 -8.73 -16.08
C ALA A 924 63.20 -7.68 -16.08
N GLU A 925 64.43 -8.08 -16.37
CA GLU A 925 65.59 -7.18 -16.41
C GLU A 925 65.55 -6.23 -17.61
N LYS A 926 65.03 -6.71 -18.75
CA LYS A 926 65.00 -5.95 -20.02
C LYS A 926 63.58 -5.88 -20.60
N PRO A 927 62.64 -5.18 -19.95
CA PRO A 927 61.32 -4.96 -20.52
C PRO A 927 61.46 -4.18 -21.82
N LYS A 928 61.14 -4.81 -22.94
CA LYS A 928 61.15 -4.19 -24.25
C LYS A 928 60.05 -4.77 -25.11
N GLY A 929 59.34 -3.90 -25.83
CA GLY A 929 58.36 -4.30 -26.83
C GLY A 929 57.03 -3.57 -26.68
N ARG A 930 56.03 -4.11 -27.39
CA ARG A 930 54.66 -3.62 -27.39
C ARG A 930 53.82 -4.47 -26.47
N PHE A 931 53.02 -3.84 -25.64
CA PHE A 931 52.16 -4.48 -24.66
C PHE A 931 50.73 -3.98 -24.83
N SER A 932 49.79 -4.90 -24.72
CA SER A 932 48.39 -4.57 -24.52
C SER A 932 48.14 -4.37 -23.03
N CYS A 933 47.35 -3.35 -22.68
CA CYS A 933 47.08 -2.99 -21.31
C CYS A 933 45.62 -3.29 -20.94
N MET A 934 45.44 -4.02 -19.84
CA MET A 934 44.15 -4.25 -19.19
C MET A 934 44.18 -3.63 -17.81
N VAL A 935 43.14 -2.87 -17.49
CA VAL A 935 42.98 -2.19 -16.20
C VAL A 935 41.71 -2.72 -15.52
N TYR A 936 41.85 -3.32 -14.35
CA TYR A 936 40.71 -3.74 -13.54
C TYR A 936 40.43 -2.65 -12.50
N LEU A 937 39.33 -1.92 -12.69
CA LEU A 937 38.88 -0.88 -11.78
C LEU A 937 38.09 -1.46 -10.64
N ASP A 938 38.39 -1.02 -9.42
CA ASP A 938 37.68 -1.39 -8.22
C ASP A 938 36.69 -0.29 -7.84
N LEU A 939 35.39 -0.55 -7.97
CA LEU A 939 34.32 0.42 -7.72
C LEU A 939 33.55 0.07 -6.45
N LYS A 940 33.19 1.09 -5.67
CA LYS A 940 32.36 0.98 -4.45
C LYS A 940 31.17 1.97 -4.51
N PRO A 941 29.95 1.58 -4.14
CA PRO A 941 28.81 2.51 -4.12
C PRO A 941 28.95 3.62 -3.06
N ILE A 942 28.75 4.86 -3.49
CA ILE A 942 28.72 6.08 -2.66
C ILE A 942 27.37 6.12 -1.94
N GLY A 943 27.39 6.15 -0.60
CA GLY A 943 26.19 6.04 0.26
C GLY A 943 26.18 4.82 1.18
N SER A 944 27.07 3.84 0.93
CA SER A 944 27.23 2.66 1.80
C SER A 944 28.08 2.93 3.05
N GLN A 945 28.26 4.19 3.46
CA GLN A 945 29.00 4.51 4.69
C GLN A 945 28.12 4.17 5.88
N VAL A 946 28.19 2.90 6.30
CA VAL A 946 27.76 2.48 7.62
C VAL A 946 28.51 3.34 8.63
N ASP A 947 27.76 4.00 9.52
CA ASP A 947 28.31 4.88 10.53
C ASP A 947 29.48 4.20 11.25
N PRO A 948 30.69 4.80 11.27
CA PRO A 948 31.87 4.19 11.88
C PRO A 948 31.73 3.95 13.40
N GLY A 949 30.63 4.41 14.01
CA GLY A 949 30.30 4.23 15.43
C GLY A 949 29.41 3.02 15.77
N THR A 950 28.82 2.33 14.78
CA THR A 950 28.07 1.08 15.03
C THR A 950 29.05 -0.10 15.08
N ASP A 951 29.20 -0.70 16.25
CA ASP A 951 30.20 -1.74 16.58
C ASP A 951 30.39 -2.80 15.47
N GLN A 952 31.66 -3.14 15.23
CA GLN A 952 32.24 -3.99 14.19
C GLN A 952 31.81 -5.49 14.22
N ARG A 953 30.54 -5.80 14.50
CA ARG A 953 30.02 -7.17 14.41
C ARG A 953 29.46 -7.44 13.01
N GLY A 954 30.37 -7.68 12.07
CA GLY A 954 30.12 -8.62 10.96
C GLY A 954 29.18 -8.20 9.84
N GLY A 955 28.76 -6.94 9.73
CA GLY A 955 27.95 -6.47 8.61
C GLY A 955 28.63 -6.75 7.25
N PRO A 956 27.87 -7.10 6.19
CA PRO A 956 28.42 -7.34 4.86
C PRO A 956 29.12 -6.07 4.37
N ARG A 957 30.42 -6.18 4.06
CA ARG A 957 31.12 -5.07 3.40
C ARG A 957 30.53 -4.90 2.01
N PRO A 958 30.35 -3.65 1.53
CA PRO A 958 29.77 -3.39 0.22
C PRO A 958 30.58 -4.09 -0.87
N ASP A 959 29.87 -4.78 -1.77
CA ASP A 959 30.43 -5.50 -2.91
C ASP A 959 31.34 -4.56 -3.72
N ILE A 960 32.65 -4.88 -3.75
CA ILE A 960 33.59 -4.19 -4.63
C ILE A 960 33.41 -4.76 -6.04
N LEU A 961 33.02 -3.91 -6.98
CA LEU A 961 32.87 -4.28 -8.39
C LEU A 961 34.21 -4.15 -9.10
N ASN A 962 34.68 -5.23 -9.73
CA ASN A 962 35.91 -5.25 -10.52
C ASN A 962 35.58 -5.14 -12.02
N LEU A 963 35.69 -3.94 -12.58
CA LEU A 963 35.36 -3.66 -13.97
C LEU A 963 36.61 -3.73 -14.86
N PRO A 964 36.71 -4.65 -15.83
CA PRO A 964 37.86 -4.70 -16.74
C PRO A 964 37.74 -3.65 -17.84
N LEU A 965 38.79 -2.86 -18.04
CA LEU A 965 38.87 -1.85 -19.09
C LEU A 965 40.13 -2.08 -19.94
N VAL A 966 39.98 -2.04 -21.25
CA VAL A 966 41.13 -2.09 -22.17
C VAL A 966 41.68 -0.67 -22.33
N SER A 967 42.98 -0.53 -22.15
CA SER A 967 43.69 0.73 -22.42
C SER A 967 44.44 0.63 -23.75
N SER A 968 45.02 1.76 -24.17
CA SER A 968 45.85 1.85 -25.37
C SER A 968 47.09 0.97 -25.29
N GLU A 969 47.71 0.73 -26.44
CA GLU A 969 48.98 0.01 -26.53
C GLU A 969 50.06 0.77 -25.74
N VAL A 970 50.82 0.00 -24.94
CA VAL A 970 51.94 0.48 -24.15
C VAL A 970 53.22 -0.01 -24.78
N VAL A 971 54.09 0.90 -25.19
CA VAL A 971 55.41 0.59 -25.75
C VAL A 971 56.47 0.87 -24.70
N ILE A 972 57.27 -0.15 -24.38
CA ILE A 972 58.43 -0.01 -23.50
C ILE A 972 59.68 -0.03 -24.35
N GLU A 973 60.40 1.09 -24.36
CA GLU A 973 61.67 1.28 -25.05
C GLU A 973 62.81 1.34 -24.01
N LEU A 974 63.92 0.69 -24.32
CA LEU A 974 65.16 0.82 -23.53
C LEU A 974 66.01 1.90 -24.18
N ASP A 975 66.20 3.02 -23.51
CA ASP A 975 67.15 4.06 -23.91
C ASP A 975 68.47 3.84 -23.16
N ASP A 976 69.55 3.60 -23.91
CA ASP A 976 70.91 3.39 -23.38
C ASP A 976 71.39 4.58 -22.50
N LYS A 977 70.77 5.76 -22.59
CA LYS A 977 71.15 6.98 -21.86
C LYS A 977 70.16 7.44 -20.80
N GLN A 978 68.86 7.18 -20.96
CA GLN A 978 67.79 7.78 -20.14
C GLN A 978 66.99 6.79 -19.29
N GLY A 979 67.25 5.48 -19.39
CA GLY A 979 66.52 4.47 -18.64
C GLY A 979 65.37 3.84 -19.43
N LYS A 980 64.30 3.44 -18.75
CA LYS A 980 63.17 2.74 -19.38
C LYS A 980 62.12 3.78 -19.79
N ARG A 981 61.89 3.93 -21.09
CA ARG A 981 60.88 4.85 -21.61
C ARG A 981 59.56 4.10 -21.82
N VAL A 982 58.49 4.59 -21.20
CA VAL A 982 57.14 4.01 -21.33
C VAL A 982 56.26 4.98 -22.11
N VAL A 983 55.75 4.54 -23.26
CA VAL A 983 54.93 5.34 -24.15
C VAL A 983 53.55 4.71 -24.28
N VAL A 984 52.48 5.51 -24.14
CA VAL A 984 51.09 5.09 -24.31
C VAL A 984 50.42 5.98 -25.34
N ASP A 985 49.95 5.38 -26.43
CA ASP A 985 49.37 6.11 -27.58
C ASP A 985 50.24 7.29 -28.07
N GLY A 986 51.56 7.10 -28.11
CA GLY A 986 52.52 8.14 -28.51
C GLY A 986 52.82 9.21 -27.45
N GLN A 987 52.15 9.18 -26.28
CA GLN A 987 52.46 10.04 -25.14
C GLN A 987 53.40 9.34 -24.16
N GLU A 988 54.45 10.04 -23.74
CA GLU A 988 55.41 9.51 -22.78
C GLU A 988 54.87 9.60 -21.36
N ILE A 989 54.78 8.46 -20.66
CA ILE A 989 54.46 8.40 -19.25
C ILE A 989 55.78 8.49 -18.50
N HIS A 990 56.06 9.66 -17.88
CA HIS A 990 57.31 9.89 -17.19
C HIS A 990 57.59 8.83 -16.11
N GLU A 991 58.69 8.09 -16.28
CA GLU A 991 59.28 7.26 -15.22
C GLU A 991 59.74 8.22 -14.11
N THR A 992 59.12 8.14 -12.94
CA THR A 992 59.55 8.95 -11.79
C THR A 992 60.82 8.33 -11.24
N THR A 993 61.98 8.81 -11.70
CA THR A 993 63.20 8.68 -10.90
C THR A 993 63.02 9.56 -9.66
N GLU A 994 62.42 9.00 -8.61
CA GLU A 994 62.34 9.67 -7.31
C GLU A 994 63.77 10.00 -6.85
N GLU A 995 64.16 11.28 -6.92
CA GLU A 995 65.36 11.82 -6.25
C GLU A 995 65.27 11.75 -4.70
N GLY A 996 64.33 10.97 -4.14
CA GLY A 996 64.07 10.84 -2.71
C GLY A 996 63.88 9.41 -2.20
N ALA A 997 64.19 8.37 -2.98
CA ALA A 997 64.02 6.98 -2.56
C ALA A 997 64.76 6.68 -1.24
N VAL A 998 64.03 6.17 -0.25
CA VAL A 998 64.57 5.79 1.06
C VAL A 998 65.69 4.76 0.86
N PRO A 999 66.93 5.02 1.33
CA PRO A 999 68.04 4.09 1.18
C PRO A 999 67.75 2.83 2.00
N GLY A 1000 67.39 1.73 1.31
CA GLY A 1000 67.10 0.43 1.93
C GLY A 1000 65.96 -0.37 1.31
N SER A 1001 65.13 0.22 0.43
CA SER A 1001 64.15 -0.57 -0.32
C SER A 1001 64.87 -1.50 -1.31
N PRO A 1002 64.58 -2.82 -1.31
CA PRO A 1002 65.21 -3.75 -2.24
C PRO A 1002 64.99 -3.27 -3.67
N GLN A 1003 66.07 -3.14 -4.44
CA GLN A 1003 66.06 -2.81 -5.87
C GLN A 1003 65.43 -3.95 -6.69
N GLY A 1004 64.18 -4.32 -6.41
CA GLY A 1004 63.40 -5.18 -7.27
C GLY A 1004 63.17 -4.45 -8.58
N GLY A 1005 63.47 -5.09 -9.71
CA GLY A 1005 63.42 -4.52 -11.07
C GLY A 1005 62.03 -4.13 -11.59
N GLY A 1006 61.16 -3.61 -10.73
CA GLY A 1006 59.86 -3.05 -11.10
C GLY A 1006 60.00 -1.79 -11.95
N LEU A 1007 58.93 -1.48 -12.68
CA LEU A 1007 58.79 -0.30 -13.53
C LEU A 1007 57.77 0.64 -12.86
N GLN A 1008 58.19 1.81 -12.41
CA GLN A 1008 57.27 2.80 -11.85
C GLN A 1008 56.65 3.64 -12.96
N ILE A 1009 55.32 3.63 -13.05
CA ILE A 1009 54.56 4.40 -14.03
C ILE A 1009 53.52 5.29 -13.36
N ASP A 1010 53.11 6.35 -14.05
CA ASP A 1010 51.91 7.10 -13.70
C ASP A 1010 50.68 6.41 -14.31
N ALA A 1011 49.95 5.67 -13.47
CA ALA A 1011 48.74 4.96 -13.87
C ALA A 1011 47.54 5.87 -14.14
N SER A 1012 47.57 7.15 -13.73
CA SER A 1012 46.45 8.08 -13.94
C SER A 1012 46.13 8.23 -15.44
N LEU A 1013 47.16 8.33 -16.29
CA LEU A 1013 47.02 8.41 -17.74
C LEU A 1013 46.43 7.11 -18.33
N LEU A 1014 46.92 5.95 -17.90
CA LEU A 1014 46.39 4.65 -18.32
C LEU A 1014 44.92 4.48 -17.94
N LEU A 1015 44.55 4.91 -16.73
CA LEU A 1015 43.18 4.85 -16.19
C LEU A 1015 42.24 5.75 -16.96
N ARG A 1016 42.61 7.01 -17.21
CA ARG A 1016 41.83 7.96 -18.02
C ARG A 1016 41.61 7.43 -19.43
N GLU A 1017 42.66 6.87 -20.02
CA GLU A 1017 42.59 6.32 -21.38
C GLU A 1017 41.72 5.06 -21.44
N ALA A 1018 41.85 4.16 -20.45
CA ALA A 1018 40.99 2.98 -20.34
C ALA A 1018 39.50 3.36 -20.17
N LEU A 1019 39.21 4.40 -19.38
CA LEU A 1019 37.85 4.95 -19.25
C LEU A 1019 37.33 5.55 -20.55
N ARG A 1020 38.21 6.20 -21.33
CA ARG A 1020 37.86 6.78 -22.64
C ARG A 1020 37.53 5.70 -23.67
N LEU A 1021 38.29 4.60 -23.66
CA LEU A 1021 38.16 3.48 -24.60
C LEU A 1021 37.16 2.40 -24.15
N ALA A 1022 36.56 2.55 -22.97
CA ALA A 1022 35.64 1.57 -22.42
C ALA A 1022 34.49 1.25 -23.38
N GLU A 1023 34.14 -0.04 -23.46
CA GLU A 1023 33.13 -0.55 -24.38
C GLU A 1023 31.74 0.07 -24.08
N PRO A 1024 30.84 0.21 -25.07
CA PRO A 1024 29.54 0.85 -24.86
C PRO A 1024 28.72 0.28 -23.69
N ALA A 1025 28.82 -1.03 -23.42
CA ALA A 1025 28.15 -1.68 -22.30
C ALA A 1025 28.69 -1.23 -20.93
N GLN A 1026 29.95 -0.79 -20.86
CA GLN A 1026 30.62 -0.34 -19.65
C GLN A 1026 30.40 1.16 -19.41
N GLN A 1027 30.20 1.95 -20.48
CA GLN A 1027 29.98 3.40 -20.41
C GLN A 1027 28.80 3.81 -19.52
N VAL A 1028 27.77 2.97 -19.38
CA VAL A 1028 26.63 3.24 -18.48
C VAL A 1028 27.09 3.31 -17.02
N PHE A 1029 27.90 2.35 -16.57
CA PHE A 1029 28.48 2.35 -15.23
C PHE A 1029 29.49 3.49 -15.05
N LEU A 1030 30.30 3.78 -16.06
CA LEU A 1030 31.34 4.81 -15.99
C LEU A 1030 30.80 6.25 -15.94
N ARG A 1031 29.51 6.47 -16.19
CA ARG A 1031 28.85 7.77 -15.95
C ARG A 1031 28.56 8.00 -14.47
N GLN A 1032 28.49 6.93 -13.68
CA GLN A 1032 28.24 6.97 -12.25
C GLN A 1032 29.54 7.06 -11.42
N VAL A 1033 30.69 6.88 -12.07
CA VAL A 1033 32.01 6.82 -11.42
C VAL A 1033 32.57 8.22 -11.23
N ASP A 1034 32.97 8.55 -10.01
CA ASP A 1034 33.75 9.75 -9.72
C ASP A 1034 35.13 9.69 -10.40
N ARG A 1035 35.35 10.60 -11.34
CA ARG A 1035 36.60 10.71 -12.11
C ARG A 1035 37.59 11.69 -11.49
N PHE A 1036 37.19 12.46 -10.48
CA PHE A 1036 38.02 13.51 -9.89
C PHE A 1036 39.33 12.97 -9.32
N VAL A 1037 39.27 11.79 -8.70
CA VAL A 1037 40.45 11.09 -8.13
C VAL A 1037 41.52 10.80 -9.17
N LEU A 1038 41.16 10.74 -10.47
CA LEU A 1038 42.11 10.50 -11.54
C LEU A 1038 42.86 11.76 -11.99
N ASN A 1039 42.52 12.95 -11.47
CA ASN A 1039 43.24 14.19 -11.77
C ASN A 1039 44.63 14.22 -11.12
N ASP A 1040 44.76 13.56 -9.96
CA ASP A 1040 46.03 13.42 -9.26
C ASP A 1040 46.93 12.38 -9.93
N ARG A 1041 48.24 12.55 -9.73
CA ARG A 1041 49.25 11.60 -10.21
C ARG A 1041 49.15 10.31 -9.39
N LEU A 1042 48.98 9.17 -10.08
CA LEU A 1042 48.81 7.87 -9.44
C LEU A 1042 50.00 6.98 -9.75
N LEU A 1043 50.95 6.88 -8.82
CA LEU A 1043 52.13 6.05 -9.00
C LEU A 1043 51.77 4.56 -8.85
N CYS A 1044 52.14 3.75 -9.85
CA CYS A 1044 51.95 2.31 -9.87
C CYS A 1044 53.31 1.64 -10.11
N SER A 1045 53.70 0.73 -9.22
CA SER A 1045 54.87 -0.12 -9.41
C SER A 1045 54.47 -1.38 -10.15
N LEU A 1046 54.83 -1.47 -11.43
CA LEU A 1046 54.64 -2.66 -12.24
C LEU A 1046 55.74 -3.68 -11.94
N GLU A 1047 55.35 -4.85 -11.46
CA GLU A 1047 56.23 -5.98 -11.23
C GLU A 1047 56.09 -7.00 -12.35
N HIS A 1048 57.23 -7.52 -12.82
CA HIS A 1048 57.23 -8.63 -13.77
C HIS A 1048 56.68 -9.89 -13.09
N ARG A 1049 55.54 -10.36 -13.56
CA ARG A 1049 54.96 -11.67 -13.27
C ARG A 1049 55.43 -12.69 -14.30
N GLN A 1050 55.11 -13.95 -14.10
CA GLN A 1050 55.56 -15.02 -14.98
C GLN A 1050 55.04 -14.85 -16.42
N LEU A 1051 55.78 -15.45 -17.36
CA LEU A 1051 55.44 -15.52 -18.79
C LEU A 1051 55.36 -14.15 -19.48
N GLY A 1052 56.16 -13.18 -19.04
CA GLY A 1052 56.29 -11.86 -19.67
C GLY A 1052 55.21 -10.84 -19.31
N THR A 1053 54.31 -11.17 -18.39
CA THR A 1053 53.22 -10.27 -17.95
C THR A 1053 53.74 -9.31 -16.91
N TRP A 1054 53.35 -8.03 -16.98
CA TRP A 1054 53.64 -7.06 -15.91
C TRP A 1054 52.37 -6.71 -15.18
N VAL A 1055 52.43 -6.59 -13.85
CA VAL A 1055 51.26 -6.31 -13.02
C VAL A 1055 51.61 -5.27 -11.97
N GLY A 1056 50.76 -4.28 -11.79
CA GLY A 1056 50.87 -3.31 -10.71
C GLY A 1056 49.50 -2.99 -10.14
N GLU A 1057 49.49 -2.61 -8.87
CA GLU A 1057 48.27 -2.23 -8.17
C GLU A 1057 48.39 -0.78 -7.70
N VAL A 1058 47.24 -0.09 -7.67
CA VAL A 1058 47.10 1.28 -7.20
C VAL A 1058 45.99 1.26 -6.17
N ALA A 1059 46.31 1.63 -4.93
CA ALA A 1059 45.29 1.88 -3.92
C ALA A 1059 44.96 3.38 -3.92
N LEU A 1060 43.68 3.72 -3.96
CA LEU A 1060 43.23 5.10 -3.85
C LEU A 1060 42.81 5.33 -2.40
N ALA A 1061 43.53 6.20 -1.69
CA ALA A 1061 43.13 6.61 -0.34
C ALA A 1061 41.78 7.34 -0.45
N GLY A 1062 40.80 6.90 0.34
CA GLY A 1062 39.40 7.35 0.27
C GLY A 1062 39.24 8.84 0.54
N GLN A 1063 39.47 9.67 -0.48
CA GLN A 1063 39.13 11.08 -0.45
C GLN A 1063 37.61 11.19 -0.54
N THR A 1064 37.01 11.92 0.40
CA THR A 1064 35.56 12.02 0.60
C THR A 1064 34.91 13.18 -0.15
N ALA A 1065 35.69 13.99 -0.88
CA ALA A 1065 35.18 15.14 -1.62
C ALA A 1065 34.88 14.75 -3.08
N GLY A 1066 33.82 13.97 -3.27
CA GLY A 1066 33.34 13.57 -4.60
C GLY A 1066 32.22 14.46 -5.13
N ASP A 1067 32.03 14.43 -6.45
CA ASP A 1067 30.91 15.04 -7.16
C ASP A 1067 29.57 14.45 -6.66
N LEU A 1068 28.61 15.31 -6.27
CA LEU A 1068 27.34 14.90 -5.64
C LEU A 1068 26.48 14.01 -6.54
N ASP A 1069 26.73 14.03 -7.86
CA ASP A 1069 25.98 13.26 -8.84
C ASP A 1069 26.53 11.83 -9.07
N SER A 1070 27.70 11.51 -8.51
CA SER A 1070 28.33 10.19 -8.66
C SER A 1070 27.80 9.19 -7.63
N THR A 1071 27.43 7.98 -8.08
CA THR A 1071 26.97 6.89 -7.21
C THR A 1071 28.03 5.81 -6.99
N LEU A 1072 29.16 5.85 -7.69
CA LEU A 1072 30.27 4.90 -7.58
C LEU A 1072 31.62 5.62 -7.39
N GLN A 1073 32.42 5.14 -6.45
CA GLN A 1073 33.77 5.64 -6.14
C GLN A 1073 34.83 4.63 -6.60
N ILE A 1074 35.89 5.10 -7.26
CA ILE A 1074 37.08 4.29 -7.54
C ILE A 1074 37.89 4.13 -6.26
N THR A 1075 38.06 2.89 -5.80
CA THR A 1075 38.84 2.54 -4.60
C THR A 1075 40.23 2.00 -4.92
N GLY A 1076 40.43 1.55 -6.15
CA GLY A 1076 41.67 0.92 -6.58
C GLY A 1076 41.73 0.64 -8.08
N ALA A 1077 42.98 0.54 -8.53
CA ALA A 1077 43.53 0.13 -9.82
C ALA A 1077 44.22 -1.25 -9.77
N ARG A 1078 43.97 -2.19 -10.69
CA ARG A 1078 44.99 -3.18 -11.07
C ARG A 1078 45.33 -3.09 -12.55
N VAL A 1079 46.57 -2.73 -12.84
CA VAL A 1079 47.10 -2.57 -14.21
C VAL A 1079 47.85 -3.83 -14.59
N MET A 1080 47.55 -4.39 -15.76
CA MET A 1080 48.21 -5.57 -16.31
C MET A 1080 48.66 -5.31 -17.74
N LEU A 1081 49.95 -5.53 -18.02
CA LEU A 1081 50.52 -5.45 -19.35
C LEU A 1081 50.83 -6.85 -19.88
N GLU A 1082 50.20 -7.21 -20.98
CA GLU A 1082 50.43 -8.47 -21.70
C GLU A 1082 51.22 -8.18 -22.98
N PRO A 1083 52.34 -8.86 -23.26
CA PRO A 1083 53.07 -8.66 -24.50
C PRO A 1083 52.18 -8.86 -25.72
N ARG A 1084 52.33 -8.03 -26.75
CA ARG A 1084 51.59 -8.19 -28.01
C ARG A 1084 52.44 -9.03 -28.96
N THR A 1085 51.90 -10.14 -29.46
CA THR A 1085 52.58 -10.88 -30.53
C THR A 1085 52.66 -10.01 -31.78
N PRO A 1086 53.84 -9.91 -32.42
CA PRO A 1086 54.05 -9.09 -33.62
C PRO A 1086 53.24 -9.55 -34.83
#